data_AF-A0A2K3NZF2-F1
#
_entry.id   AF-A0A2K3NZF2-F1
#
_cell.length_a   1.000
_cell.length_b   1.000
_cell.length_c   1.000
_cell.angle_alpha   90.00
_cell.angle_beta   90.00
_cell.angle_gamma   90.00
#
_symmetry.space_group_name_H-M   'P 1'
#
loop_
_entity.id
_entity.type
_entity.pdbx_description
1 polymer ?
#
loop_
_entity_poly.entity_id
_entity_poly.type
_entity_poly.pdbx_seq_one_letter_code
_entity_poly.pdbx_strand_id
1 'polypeptide(L)'
;MSIPKEPEEVMKLRGGSVLGKKTILKSDHFPGCQNKRLRPNIDGAPNYRQADSLHVHGVAIPTIDGIRNVLKHIGAQTEGKKVHVLWISLREEPVVYINGRPFVLRDVERPFSNLEYTGINRERVEQMEARLKEDILNEAARYGNKILVTDELPDGQMVDQWESVSCNSVKTPLEVYEELQVEGYFVDYERVPVTDEKSPKEQDFDILVHKISQADVNTEIIFNCQMGRGRTTTGMVIATLIYLNRIGASGIPRNNSVGTISQCLTNVPDHMPNSEEAIRRGEYTVIRSLIRVLEGGVEGKKQVDKVIDKCASMQNLREAIATYRNSILRQPDEMKREASLSFFVEYLERYYFLICFAVYIHSEMAALQAMSASHSSFADWMRARPELYSIIRRLLRRDPMGALGYSSLKPSLKKIAESTDGRPSEMGVVAALRNGEVLGSQTVLKSDHCPGCQNPRLPERVEGAPNFREVPGFPVYGVANPTIDGIRSVLRRIGSSKGGRPVLWHNMREEPVIYINGKPFVLREVERPYKNMREYTGIGRERVEKMEARLKEDILREAEQYDNAIMVIHETDDGQIYDAWEQVTSNVIQTPLEVFKSLEADGYPIKYARVPITDGKAPKSSDFDTMAFNIASATKNTAFVFNCQGQNNHRYRHSLPCETSN
;
A
#
# COMPACT_ATOMS: atom_id res chain seq x y z
N MET A 1 -47.83 -31.40 -13.13
CA MET A 1 -47.23 -32.05 -11.94
C MET A 1 -47.59 -31.23 -10.72
N SER A 2 -47.95 -31.87 -9.60
CA SER A 2 -48.15 -31.15 -8.33
C SER A 2 -46.83 -30.57 -7.87
N ILE A 3 -46.82 -29.29 -7.47
CA ILE A 3 -45.65 -28.64 -6.88
C ILE A 3 -45.28 -29.43 -5.61
N PRO A 4 -44.02 -29.90 -5.45
CA PRO A 4 -43.57 -30.58 -4.24
C PRO A 4 -43.86 -29.71 -3.01
N LYS A 5 -44.35 -30.33 -1.92
CA LYS A 5 -44.69 -29.59 -0.70
C LYS A 5 -43.46 -29.18 0.10
N GLU A 6 -42.35 -29.90 -0.04
CA GLU A 6 -41.13 -29.68 0.73
C GLU A 6 -40.05 -28.97 -0.11
N PRO A 7 -39.60 -27.76 0.27
CA PRO A 7 -38.51 -27.02 -0.36
C PRO A 7 -37.24 -27.84 -0.59
N GLU A 8 -36.89 -28.72 0.35
CA GLU A 8 -35.71 -29.58 0.27
C GLU A 8 -35.73 -30.53 -0.93
N GLU A 9 -36.91 -31.03 -1.33
CA GLU A 9 -37.03 -31.93 -2.48
C GLU A 9 -36.77 -31.17 -3.79
N VAL A 10 -37.26 -29.93 -3.89
CA VAL A 10 -36.99 -29.04 -5.03
C VAL A 10 -35.50 -28.78 -5.13
N MET A 11 -34.85 -28.43 -4.02
CA MET A 11 -33.41 -28.19 -3.96
C MET A 11 -32.60 -29.42 -4.39
N LYS A 12 -32.96 -30.64 -3.94
CA LYS A 12 -32.28 -31.90 -4.33
C LYS A 12 -32.44 -32.23 -5.82
N LEU A 13 -33.52 -31.77 -6.46
CA LEU A 13 -33.83 -31.98 -7.88
C LEU A 13 -33.32 -30.87 -8.80
N ARG A 14 -32.66 -29.83 -8.27
CA ARG A 14 -31.99 -28.80 -9.08
C ARG A 14 -30.91 -29.44 -9.95
N GLY A 15 -30.89 -29.03 -11.22
CA GLY A 15 -29.98 -29.57 -12.23
C GLY A 15 -29.43 -28.48 -13.16
N GLY A 16 -29.57 -27.21 -12.76
CA GLY A 16 -29.03 -26.08 -13.50
C GLY A 16 -27.51 -26.09 -13.50
N SER A 17 -26.92 -25.41 -14.49
CA SER A 17 -25.47 -25.27 -14.61
C SER A 17 -24.85 -24.35 -13.55
N VAL A 18 -25.65 -23.41 -13.05
CA VAL A 18 -25.33 -22.44 -11.99
C VAL A 18 -26.26 -22.66 -10.78
N LEU A 19 -27.57 -22.79 -11.01
CA LEU A 19 -28.55 -23.12 -9.97
C LEU A 19 -28.60 -24.64 -9.72
N GLY A 20 -27.65 -25.12 -8.92
CA GLY A 20 -27.45 -26.53 -8.60
C GLY A 20 -28.05 -27.00 -7.26
N LYS A 21 -27.84 -28.29 -6.94
CA LYS A 21 -28.44 -29.00 -5.79
C LYS A 21 -28.11 -28.46 -4.40
N LYS A 22 -27.01 -27.73 -4.27
CA LYS A 22 -26.53 -27.15 -3.02
C LYS A 22 -26.66 -25.63 -2.98
N THR A 23 -27.47 -25.07 -3.88
CA THR A 23 -27.59 -23.62 -4.02
C THR A 23 -29.02 -23.14 -3.86
N ILE A 24 -29.15 -21.94 -3.30
CA ILE A 24 -30.42 -21.23 -3.13
C ILE A 24 -30.37 -19.86 -3.81
N LEU A 25 -31.54 -19.34 -4.18
CA LEU A 25 -31.72 -17.96 -4.64
C LEU A 25 -32.20 -17.13 -3.47
N LYS A 26 -31.25 -16.47 -2.79
CA LYS A 26 -31.56 -15.65 -1.62
C LYS A 26 -31.90 -14.22 -2.06
N SER A 27 -32.95 -13.63 -1.48
CA SER A 27 -33.22 -12.20 -1.62
C SER A 27 -32.03 -11.39 -1.10
N ASP A 28 -31.55 -10.48 -1.94
CA ASP A 28 -30.47 -9.56 -1.58
C ASP A 28 -30.95 -8.41 -0.71
N HIS A 29 -32.27 -8.18 -0.68
CA HIS A 29 -32.91 -7.28 0.28
C HIS A 29 -33.32 -8.09 1.51
N PHE A 30 -32.67 -7.78 2.63
CA PHE A 30 -32.91 -8.45 3.91
C PHE A 30 -32.99 -7.43 5.06
N PRO A 31 -33.62 -7.78 6.19
CA PRO A 31 -33.67 -6.92 7.37
C PRO A 31 -32.27 -6.49 7.83
N GLY A 32 -32.06 -5.18 7.96
CA GLY A 32 -30.75 -4.62 8.32
C GLY A 32 -29.83 -4.29 7.14
N CYS A 33 -30.23 -4.57 5.90
CA CYS A 33 -29.49 -4.11 4.72
C CYS A 33 -29.44 -2.58 4.60
N GLN A 34 -30.40 -1.86 5.21
CA GLN A 34 -30.48 -0.40 5.21
C GLN A 34 -29.99 0.22 6.54
N ASN A 35 -28.98 1.07 6.44
CA ASN A 35 -28.53 1.95 7.51
C ASN A 35 -29.46 3.17 7.60
N LYS A 36 -30.36 3.16 8.58
CA LYS A 36 -31.37 4.21 8.81
C LYS A 36 -30.79 5.59 9.15
N ARG A 37 -29.47 5.73 9.35
CA ARG A 37 -28.79 7.01 9.60
C ARG A 37 -28.38 7.74 8.33
N LEU A 38 -28.28 7.03 7.20
CA LEU A 38 -27.91 7.65 5.92
C LEU A 38 -29.07 8.47 5.36
N ARG A 39 -28.73 9.57 4.68
CA ARG A 39 -29.67 10.42 3.95
C ARG A 39 -29.02 10.84 2.62
N PRO A 40 -29.81 11.04 1.55
CA PRO A 40 -31.26 10.83 1.48
C PRO A 40 -31.65 9.34 1.50
N ASN A 41 -32.89 9.04 1.88
CA ASN A 41 -33.46 7.70 1.73
C ASN A 41 -34.17 7.64 0.37
N ILE A 42 -33.68 6.78 -0.52
CA ILE A 42 -34.29 6.55 -1.82
C ILE A 42 -34.99 5.19 -1.79
N ASP A 43 -36.28 5.18 -2.11
CA ASP A 43 -37.09 3.97 -2.08
C ASP A 43 -36.55 2.93 -3.07
N GLY A 44 -36.43 1.68 -2.62
CA GLY A 44 -35.81 0.59 -3.38
C GLY A 44 -34.27 0.65 -3.52
N ALA A 45 -33.60 1.70 -3.02
CA ALA A 45 -32.15 1.91 -3.16
C ALA A 45 -31.46 2.12 -1.80
N PRO A 46 -31.20 1.04 -1.05
CA PRO A 46 -30.65 1.14 0.31
C PRO A 46 -29.25 1.77 0.32
N ASN A 47 -28.90 2.45 1.41
CA ASN A 47 -27.58 3.03 1.66
C ASN A 47 -27.04 3.98 0.58
N TYR A 48 -27.94 4.60 -0.20
CA TYR A 48 -27.57 5.67 -1.12
C TYR A 48 -26.89 6.81 -0.35
N ARG A 49 -25.78 7.31 -0.91
CA ARG A 49 -25.05 8.48 -0.41
C ARG A 49 -24.12 9.05 -1.47
N GLN A 50 -23.74 10.30 -1.26
CA GLN A 50 -22.75 11.03 -2.07
C GLN A 50 -21.46 11.24 -1.27
N ALA A 51 -20.32 11.26 -1.96
CA ALA A 51 -19.04 11.65 -1.37
C ALA A 51 -18.99 13.18 -1.22
N ASP A 52 -19.43 13.68 -0.06
CA ASP A 52 -19.70 15.11 0.19
C ASP A 52 -20.57 15.74 -0.92
N SER A 53 -19.96 16.58 -1.76
CA SER A 53 -20.57 17.32 -2.86
C SER A 53 -19.86 17.04 -4.19
N LEU A 54 -19.18 15.89 -4.30
CA LEU A 54 -18.48 15.45 -5.50
C LEU A 54 -19.38 14.55 -6.36
N HIS A 55 -19.01 14.35 -7.63
CA HIS A 55 -19.76 13.55 -8.60
C HIS A 55 -19.65 12.02 -8.40
N VAL A 56 -19.55 11.57 -7.14
CA VAL A 56 -19.30 10.17 -6.78
C VAL A 56 -20.31 9.73 -5.72
N HIS A 57 -21.02 8.65 -6.01
CA HIS A 57 -22.10 8.11 -5.20
C HIS A 57 -21.87 6.64 -4.88
N GLY A 58 -22.48 6.19 -3.78
CA GLY A 58 -22.47 4.80 -3.37
C GLY A 58 -23.86 4.35 -2.95
N VAL A 59 -24.24 3.14 -3.33
CA VAL A 59 -25.53 2.53 -2.98
C VAL A 59 -25.35 1.03 -2.71
N ALA A 60 -26.23 0.45 -1.89
CA ALA A 60 -26.37 -1.01 -1.82
C ALA A 60 -27.09 -1.52 -3.07
N ILE A 61 -27.23 -2.84 -3.23
CA ILE A 61 -27.93 -3.40 -4.39
C ILE A 61 -29.38 -2.88 -4.43
N PRO A 62 -29.78 -2.13 -5.47
CA PRO A 62 -31.13 -1.58 -5.56
C PRO A 62 -32.10 -2.55 -6.25
N THR A 63 -33.40 -2.37 -6.05
CA THR A 63 -34.44 -2.90 -6.95
C THR A 63 -34.41 -2.17 -8.29
N ILE A 64 -35.06 -2.67 -9.33
CA ILE A 64 -35.15 -1.96 -10.63
C ILE A 64 -35.80 -0.58 -10.44
N ASP A 65 -36.88 -0.49 -9.65
CA ASP A 65 -37.50 0.80 -9.33
C ASP A 65 -36.58 1.69 -8.48
N GLY A 66 -35.78 1.10 -7.60
CA GLY A 66 -34.73 1.80 -6.87
C GLY A 66 -33.69 2.44 -7.79
N ILE A 67 -33.26 1.73 -8.85
CA ILE A 67 -32.36 2.29 -9.86
C ILE A 67 -33.01 3.50 -10.53
N ARG A 68 -34.27 3.36 -10.98
CA ARG A 68 -35.02 4.49 -11.56
C ARG A 68 -35.10 5.67 -10.58
N ASN A 69 -35.40 5.42 -9.32
CA ASN A 69 -35.50 6.46 -8.30
C ASN A 69 -34.16 7.18 -8.06
N VAL A 70 -33.03 6.45 -8.07
CA VAL A 70 -31.68 7.03 -7.99
C VAL A 70 -31.38 7.89 -9.22
N LEU A 71 -31.64 7.37 -10.43
CA LEU A 71 -31.41 8.11 -11.67
C LEU A 71 -32.26 9.38 -11.74
N LYS A 72 -33.52 9.33 -11.30
CA LYS A 72 -34.39 10.51 -11.17
C LYS A 72 -33.87 11.51 -10.14
N HIS A 73 -33.41 11.03 -8.99
CA HIS A 73 -32.85 11.87 -7.94
C HIS A 73 -31.61 12.65 -8.40
N ILE A 74 -30.74 12.00 -9.18
CA ILE A 74 -29.54 12.62 -9.77
C ILE A 74 -29.91 13.51 -10.97
N GLY A 75 -31.05 13.25 -11.61
CA GLY A 75 -31.52 13.96 -12.79
C GLY A 75 -30.94 13.39 -14.08
N ALA A 76 -30.84 12.07 -14.21
CA ALA A 76 -30.35 11.37 -15.40
C ALA A 76 -31.47 10.93 -16.37
N GLN A 77 -32.60 11.65 -16.38
CA GLN A 77 -33.78 11.35 -17.21
C GLN A 77 -33.89 12.34 -18.38
N THR A 78 -34.64 11.96 -19.42
CA THR A 78 -34.87 12.78 -20.62
C THR A 78 -35.55 14.12 -20.32
N GLU A 79 -36.46 14.15 -19.35
CA GLU A 79 -37.18 15.34 -18.90
C GLU A 79 -36.45 16.00 -17.73
N GLY A 80 -35.42 16.82 -18.01
CA GLY A 80 -34.68 17.52 -16.96
C GLY A 80 -33.28 17.96 -17.37
N LYS A 81 -32.41 18.13 -16.36
CA LYS A 81 -30.96 18.29 -16.59
C LYS A 81 -30.45 17.02 -17.29
N LYS A 82 -29.62 17.14 -18.32
CA LYS A 82 -29.05 15.97 -19.01
C LYS A 82 -27.78 15.52 -18.30
N VAL A 83 -27.95 14.89 -17.13
CA VAL A 83 -26.81 14.36 -16.36
C VAL A 83 -26.51 12.94 -16.84
N HIS A 84 -25.29 12.69 -17.27
CA HIS A 84 -24.83 11.33 -17.59
C HIS A 84 -24.40 10.61 -16.33
N VAL A 85 -24.76 9.33 -16.22
CA VAL A 85 -24.40 8.46 -15.11
C VAL A 85 -23.56 7.30 -15.61
N LEU A 86 -22.45 7.02 -14.94
CA LEU A 86 -21.70 5.77 -15.08
C LEU A 86 -21.96 4.90 -13.83
N TRP A 87 -22.73 3.84 -13.99
CA TRP A 87 -23.06 2.89 -12.93
C TRP A 87 -22.08 1.71 -12.94
N ILE A 88 -21.28 1.59 -11.88
CA ILE A 88 -20.26 0.56 -11.73
C ILE A 88 -20.65 -0.42 -10.61
N SER A 89 -20.94 -1.66 -10.99
CA SER A 89 -21.14 -2.74 -10.01
C SER A 89 -19.84 -3.44 -9.68
N LEU A 90 -19.51 -3.50 -8.38
CA LEU A 90 -18.29 -4.12 -7.87
C LEU A 90 -18.47 -5.59 -7.45
N ARG A 91 -19.55 -6.24 -7.89
CA ARG A 91 -19.91 -7.58 -7.42
C ARG A 91 -19.24 -8.68 -8.24
N GLU A 92 -18.64 -9.65 -7.55
CA GLU A 92 -18.19 -10.89 -8.20
C GLU A 92 -19.25 -12.00 -8.16
N GLU A 93 -20.26 -11.85 -7.31
CA GLU A 93 -21.36 -12.81 -7.19
C GLU A 93 -22.35 -12.61 -8.35
N PRO A 94 -22.86 -13.69 -8.98
CA PRO A 94 -23.91 -13.56 -10.00
C PRO A 94 -25.22 -13.08 -9.35
N VAL A 95 -25.81 -12.04 -9.93
CA VAL A 95 -27.09 -11.45 -9.49
C VAL A 95 -28.14 -11.63 -10.58
N VAL A 96 -29.39 -11.82 -10.18
CA VAL A 96 -30.53 -11.84 -11.09
C VAL A 96 -31.68 -11.03 -10.48
N TYR A 97 -32.43 -10.34 -11.32
CA TYR A 97 -33.64 -9.65 -10.93
C TYR A 97 -34.86 -10.52 -11.24
N ILE A 98 -35.73 -10.74 -10.25
CA ILE A 98 -37.01 -11.45 -10.42
C ILE A 98 -38.11 -10.51 -9.95
N ASN A 99 -39.06 -10.19 -10.83
CA ASN A 99 -40.16 -9.24 -10.55
C ASN A 99 -39.64 -7.88 -10.02
N GLY A 100 -38.48 -7.43 -10.53
CA GLY A 100 -37.85 -6.17 -10.11
C GLY A 100 -37.03 -6.23 -8.81
N ARG A 101 -37.08 -7.35 -8.07
CA ARG A 101 -36.29 -7.57 -6.83
C ARG A 101 -34.96 -8.28 -7.14
N PRO A 102 -33.84 -7.89 -6.50
CA PRO A 102 -32.55 -8.55 -6.70
C PRO A 102 -32.44 -9.84 -5.87
N PHE A 103 -31.90 -10.89 -6.48
CA PHE A 103 -31.59 -12.18 -5.87
C PHE A 103 -30.15 -12.58 -6.19
N VAL A 104 -29.51 -13.28 -5.24
CA VAL A 104 -28.14 -13.77 -5.35
C VAL A 104 -28.09 -15.27 -5.08
N LEU A 105 -27.16 -15.95 -5.74
CA LEU A 105 -26.85 -17.36 -5.47
C LEU A 105 -26.11 -17.53 -4.13
N ARG A 106 -26.54 -18.47 -3.30
CA ARG A 106 -25.88 -18.84 -2.02
C ARG A 106 -25.73 -20.35 -1.90
N ASP A 107 -24.76 -20.78 -1.11
CA ASP A 107 -24.71 -22.17 -0.63
C ASP A 107 -25.80 -22.39 0.43
N VAL A 108 -26.52 -23.51 0.31
CA VAL A 108 -27.58 -23.89 1.26
C VAL A 108 -27.04 -24.17 2.68
N GLU A 109 -25.81 -24.66 2.81
CA GLU A 109 -25.16 -24.94 4.09
C GLU A 109 -24.61 -23.65 4.73
N ARG A 110 -24.41 -22.59 3.94
CA ARG A 110 -23.85 -21.30 4.39
C ARG A 110 -24.58 -20.11 3.76
N PRO A 111 -25.90 -19.94 4.01
CA PRO A 111 -26.74 -18.98 3.28
C PRO A 111 -26.40 -17.51 3.55
N PHE A 112 -25.68 -17.22 4.65
CA PHE A 112 -25.23 -15.88 5.03
C PHE A 112 -23.83 -15.51 4.47
N SER A 113 -23.10 -16.47 3.90
CA SER A 113 -21.75 -16.26 3.37
C SER A 113 -21.78 -16.01 1.86
N ASN A 114 -20.99 -15.04 1.37
CA ASN A 114 -20.85 -14.81 -0.07
C ASN A 114 -20.11 -15.98 -0.71
N LEU A 115 -20.51 -16.36 -1.93
CA LEU A 115 -19.74 -17.30 -2.75
C LEU A 115 -18.54 -16.53 -3.31
N GLU A 116 -17.33 -16.98 -2.97
CA GLU A 116 -16.10 -16.31 -3.42
C GLU A 116 -15.62 -16.88 -4.75
N TYR A 117 -15.48 -16.01 -5.75
CA TYR A 117 -14.95 -16.33 -7.07
C TYR A 117 -13.68 -15.51 -7.34
N THR A 118 -12.75 -15.55 -6.38
CA THR A 118 -11.60 -14.63 -6.34
C THR A 118 -10.87 -14.53 -7.69
N GLY A 119 -10.83 -13.32 -8.25
CA GLY A 119 -10.16 -13.02 -9.53
C GLY A 119 -10.98 -13.35 -10.79
N ILE A 120 -12.29 -13.56 -10.68
CA ILE A 120 -13.18 -13.69 -11.83
C ILE A 120 -13.26 -12.37 -12.62
N ASN A 121 -13.34 -12.45 -13.95
CA ASN A 121 -13.48 -11.27 -14.80
C ASN A 121 -14.96 -11.00 -15.16
N ARG A 122 -15.23 -9.81 -15.71
CA ARG A 122 -16.56 -9.37 -16.13
C ARG A 122 -17.30 -10.41 -16.97
N GLU A 123 -16.68 -10.83 -18.08
CA GLU A 123 -17.31 -11.73 -19.06
C GLU A 123 -17.80 -13.04 -18.42
N ARG A 124 -17.00 -13.62 -17.52
CA ARG A 124 -17.38 -14.86 -16.83
C ARG A 124 -18.54 -14.66 -15.86
N VAL A 125 -18.57 -13.53 -15.13
CA VAL A 125 -19.69 -13.22 -14.23
C VAL A 125 -20.98 -13.02 -15.03
N GLU A 126 -20.94 -12.24 -16.11
CA GLU A 126 -22.13 -12.00 -16.95
C GLU A 126 -22.62 -13.30 -17.64
N GLN A 127 -21.70 -14.18 -18.07
CA GLN A 127 -22.06 -15.51 -18.58
C GLN A 127 -22.68 -16.42 -17.50
N MET A 128 -22.26 -16.28 -16.24
CA MET A 128 -22.91 -16.99 -15.13
C MET A 128 -24.31 -16.43 -14.85
N GLU A 129 -24.51 -15.11 -14.95
CA GLU A 129 -25.81 -14.48 -14.78
C GLU A 129 -26.79 -14.88 -15.90
N ALA A 130 -26.32 -14.95 -17.15
CA ALA A 130 -27.13 -15.44 -18.27
C ALA A 130 -27.56 -16.90 -18.08
N ARG A 131 -26.63 -17.79 -17.72
CA ARG A 131 -26.94 -19.19 -17.42
C ARG A 131 -27.83 -19.35 -16.18
N LEU A 132 -27.66 -18.51 -15.17
CA LEU A 132 -28.53 -18.49 -14.00
C LEU A 132 -29.97 -18.13 -14.37
N LYS A 133 -30.16 -17.13 -15.26
CA LYS A 133 -31.47 -16.79 -15.82
C LYS A 133 -32.08 -17.98 -16.57
N GLU A 134 -31.32 -18.66 -17.41
CA GLU A 134 -31.79 -19.86 -18.12
C GLU A 134 -32.19 -20.99 -17.16
N ASP A 135 -31.35 -21.27 -16.16
CA ASP A 135 -31.63 -22.28 -15.13
C ASP A 135 -32.93 -21.97 -14.37
N ILE A 136 -33.18 -20.70 -14.02
CA ILE A 136 -34.40 -20.25 -13.36
C ILE A 136 -35.63 -20.51 -14.24
N LEU A 137 -35.58 -20.14 -15.51
CA LEU A 137 -36.69 -20.34 -16.44
C LEU A 137 -36.98 -21.83 -16.68
N ASN A 138 -35.93 -22.64 -16.81
CA ASN A 138 -36.04 -24.09 -16.98
C ASN A 138 -36.57 -24.80 -15.72
N GLU A 139 -36.18 -24.35 -14.53
CA GLU A 139 -36.75 -24.82 -13.27
C GLU A 139 -38.21 -24.39 -13.12
N ALA A 140 -38.52 -23.13 -13.41
CA ALA A 140 -39.87 -22.63 -13.29
C ALA A 140 -40.87 -23.32 -14.23
N ALA A 141 -40.46 -23.66 -15.46
CA ALA A 141 -41.27 -24.42 -16.39
C ALA A 141 -41.70 -25.79 -15.82
N ARG A 142 -40.88 -26.40 -14.96
CA ARG A 142 -41.20 -27.68 -14.29
C ARG A 142 -42.20 -27.51 -13.15
N TYR A 143 -42.28 -26.33 -12.54
CA TYR A 143 -43.09 -26.03 -11.36
C TYR A 143 -44.22 -25.03 -11.64
N GLY A 144 -44.75 -25.01 -12.87
CA GLY A 144 -45.92 -24.19 -13.22
C GLY A 144 -45.62 -22.70 -13.25
N ASN A 145 -44.47 -22.33 -13.83
CA ASN A 145 -43.96 -20.96 -13.93
C ASN A 145 -43.68 -20.32 -12.56
N LYS A 146 -43.21 -21.13 -11.60
CA LYS A 146 -42.79 -20.65 -10.29
C LYS A 146 -41.39 -21.13 -9.94
N ILE A 147 -40.61 -20.27 -9.30
CA ILE A 147 -39.28 -20.58 -8.81
C ILE A 147 -39.26 -20.48 -7.28
N LEU A 148 -38.50 -21.35 -6.63
CA LEU A 148 -38.31 -21.29 -5.18
C LEU A 148 -37.17 -20.31 -4.85
N VAL A 149 -37.50 -19.26 -4.11
CA VAL A 149 -36.57 -18.25 -3.57
C VAL A 149 -36.57 -18.29 -2.05
N THR A 150 -35.53 -17.76 -1.43
CA THR A 150 -35.36 -17.73 0.03
C THR A 150 -35.25 -16.29 0.51
N ASP A 151 -36.12 -15.89 1.44
CA ASP A 151 -36.06 -14.61 2.13
C ASP A 151 -35.49 -14.77 3.54
N GLU A 152 -34.87 -13.71 4.05
CA GLU A 152 -34.36 -13.66 5.43
C GLU A 152 -35.29 -12.80 6.28
N LEU A 153 -35.74 -13.34 7.41
CA LEU A 153 -36.57 -12.65 8.38
C LEU A 153 -35.73 -11.85 9.40
N PRO A 154 -36.32 -10.89 10.14
CA PRO A 154 -35.57 -10.04 11.08
C PRO A 154 -34.89 -10.80 12.24
N ASP A 155 -35.33 -12.02 12.53
CA ASP A 155 -34.73 -12.93 13.51
C ASP A 155 -33.62 -13.81 12.92
N GLY A 156 -33.30 -13.63 11.63
CA GLY A 156 -32.32 -14.41 10.88
C GLY A 156 -32.85 -15.73 10.34
N GLN A 157 -34.15 -16.02 10.48
CA GLN A 157 -34.72 -17.23 9.91
C GLN A 157 -34.78 -17.13 8.37
N MET A 158 -34.41 -18.21 7.68
CA MET A 158 -34.58 -18.36 6.24
C MET A 158 -35.96 -18.94 5.92
N VAL A 159 -36.70 -18.29 5.02
CA VAL A 159 -38.04 -18.71 4.61
C VAL A 159 -38.10 -18.87 3.10
N ASP A 160 -38.42 -20.07 2.66
CA ASP A 160 -38.60 -20.38 1.24
C ASP A 160 -40.00 -19.99 0.77
N GLN A 161 -40.06 -19.37 -0.41
CA GLN A 161 -41.29 -18.88 -1.02
C GLN A 161 -41.30 -19.18 -2.52
N TRP A 162 -42.49 -19.45 -3.05
CA TRP A 162 -42.69 -19.64 -4.49
C TRP A 162 -42.97 -18.30 -5.16
N GLU A 163 -42.04 -17.84 -5.98
CA GLU A 163 -42.18 -16.64 -6.78
C GLU A 163 -42.65 -17.00 -8.20
N SER A 164 -43.63 -16.24 -8.71
CA SER A 164 -44.12 -16.45 -10.07
C SER A 164 -43.18 -15.80 -11.07
N VAL A 165 -42.81 -16.52 -12.12
CA VAL A 165 -41.85 -16.04 -13.11
C VAL A 165 -42.34 -16.25 -14.54
N SER A 166 -41.94 -15.32 -15.40
CA SER A 166 -42.10 -15.36 -16.85
C SER A 166 -40.77 -14.98 -17.49
N CYS A 167 -40.66 -15.15 -18.81
CA CYS A 167 -39.47 -14.73 -19.56
C CYS A 167 -39.13 -13.24 -19.38
N ASN A 168 -40.14 -12.38 -19.18
CA ASN A 168 -39.96 -10.93 -19.00
C ASN A 168 -39.70 -10.52 -17.54
N SER A 169 -39.98 -11.40 -16.57
CA SER A 169 -39.83 -11.06 -15.15
C SER A 169 -38.46 -11.39 -14.58
N VAL A 170 -37.66 -12.19 -15.29
CA VAL A 170 -36.29 -12.58 -14.90
C VAL A 170 -35.29 -11.84 -15.78
N LYS A 171 -34.45 -11.00 -15.18
CA LYS A 171 -33.49 -10.16 -15.92
C LYS A 171 -32.10 -10.23 -15.32
N THR A 172 -31.08 -10.24 -16.16
CA THR A 172 -29.69 -10.02 -15.72
C THR A 172 -29.48 -8.52 -15.42
N PRO A 173 -28.48 -8.15 -14.62
CA PRO A 173 -28.15 -6.74 -14.40
C PRO A 173 -27.92 -5.98 -15.71
N LEU A 174 -27.21 -6.58 -16.67
CA LEU A 174 -26.95 -5.94 -17.97
C LEU A 174 -28.26 -5.62 -18.72
N GLU A 175 -29.17 -6.59 -18.82
CA GLU A 175 -30.49 -6.40 -19.46
C GLU A 175 -31.29 -5.28 -18.79
N VAL A 176 -31.22 -5.15 -17.46
CA VAL A 176 -31.90 -4.08 -16.73
C VAL A 176 -31.38 -2.69 -17.16
N TYR A 177 -30.07 -2.51 -17.29
CA TYR A 177 -29.52 -1.21 -17.69
C TYR A 177 -29.74 -0.91 -19.17
N GLU A 178 -29.69 -1.92 -20.05
CA GLU A 178 -30.04 -1.76 -21.47
C GLU A 178 -31.49 -1.30 -21.64
N GLU A 179 -32.42 -1.87 -20.86
CA GLU A 179 -33.81 -1.42 -20.86
C GLU A 179 -33.96 0.02 -20.33
N LEU A 180 -33.24 0.40 -19.27
CA LEU A 180 -33.26 1.76 -18.74
C LEU A 180 -32.74 2.78 -19.77
N GLN A 181 -31.75 2.42 -20.58
CA GLN A 181 -31.29 3.27 -21.69
C GLN A 181 -32.40 3.46 -22.73
N VAL A 182 -33.14 2.39 -23.07
CA VAL A 182 -34.29 2.47 -23.99
C VAL A 182 -35.44 3.30 -23.39
N GLU A 183 -35.65 3.23 -22.07
CA GLU A 183 -36.60 4.08 -21.33
C GLU A 183 -36.22 5.58 -21.33
N GLY A 184 -35.01 5.93 -21.81
CA GLY A 184 -34.54 7.31 -21.94
C GLY A 184 -33.66 7.80 -20.79
N TYR A 185 -33.16 6.90 -19.92
CA TYR A 185 -32.18 7.28 -18.91
C TYR A 185 -30.76 7.35 -19.49
N PHE A 186 -30.01 8.39 -19.14
CA PHE A 186 -28.61 8.56 -19.53
C PHE A 186 -27.68 7.81 -18.56
N VAL A 187 -27.71 6.48 -18.61
CA VAL A 187 -26.91 5.62 -17.75
C VAL A 187 -26.10 4.61 -18.55
N ASP A 188 -24.79 4.56 -18.31
CA ASP A 188 -23.90 3.50 -18.78
C ASP A 188 -23.64 2.51 -17.66
N TYR A 189 -23.61 1.21 -17.96
CA TYR A 189 -23.38 0.16 -16.98
C TYR A 189 -22.04 -0.56 -17.20
N GLU A 190 -21.30 -0.71 -16.11
CA GLU A 190 -20.04 -1.44 -16.07
C GLU A 190 -20.00 -2.41 -14.88
N ARG A 191 -19.40 -3.59 -15.11
CA ARG A 191 -19.20 -4.61 -14.08
C ARG A 191 -17.70 -4.82 -13.85
N VAL A 192 -17.25 -4.56 -12.63
CA VAL A 192 -15.85 -4.75 -12.20
C VAL A 192 -15.84 -5.67 -10.98
N PRO A 193 -15.75 -7.00 -11.17
CA PRO A 193 -15.83 -7.97 -10.08
C PRO A 193 -14.70 -7.80 -9.06
N VAL A 194 -15.02 -7.36 -7.85
CA VAL A 194 -14.06 -7.26 -6.74
C VAL A 194 -14.49 -8.24 -5.63
N THR A 195 -13.53 -9.02 -5.14
CA THR A 195 -13.78 -9.97 -4.05
C THR A 195 -14.16 -9.26 -2.77
N ASP A 196 -15.22 -9.77 -2.12
CA ASP A 196 -15.74 -9.18 -0.90
C ASP A 196 -14.72 -9.24 0.24
N GLU A 197 -14.71 -8.20 1.06
CA GLU A 197 -13.81 -8.03 2.22
C GLU A 197 -12.29 -8.07 1.94
N LYS A 198 -11.84 -8.35 0.70
CA LYS A 198 -10.42 -8.33 0.29
C LYS A 198 -9.99 -6.98 -0.28
N SER A 199 -8.69 -6.74 -0.37
CA SER A 199 -8.18 -5.59 -1.15
C SER A 199 -8.42 -5.81 -2.66
N PRO A 200 -8.84 -4.78 -3.42
CA PRO A 200 -8.82 -4.84 -4.88
C PRO A 200 -7.41 -5.19 -5.38
N LYS A 201 -7.35 -5.95 -6.46
CA LYS A 201 -6.12 -6.25 -7.19
C LYS A 201 -5.73 -5.08 -8.07
N GLU A 202 -4.46 -5.02 -8.46
CA GLU A 202 -3.90 -3.93 -9.26
C GLU A 202 -4.64 -3.77 -10.60
N GLN A 203 -5.06 -4.89 -11.20
CA GLN A 203 -5.86 -4.89 -12.43
C GLN A 203 -7.25 -4.25 -12.23
N ASP A 204 -7.84 -4.35 -11.03
CA ASP A 204 -9.13 -3.72 -10.73
C ASP A 204 -8.99 -2.19 -10.77
N PHE A 205 -7.88 -1.66 -10.25
CA PHE A 205 -7.55 -0.22 -10.37
C PHE A 205 -7.39 0.19 -11.83
N ASP A 206 -6.69 -0.61 -12.66
CA ASP A 206 -6.48 -0.33 -14.08
C ASP A 206 -7.80 -0.25 -14.85
N ILE A 207 -8.72 -1.20 -14.60
CA ILE A 207 -10.05 -1.20 -15.22
C ILE A 207 -10.84 0.05 -14.80
N LEU A 208 -10.84 0.38 -13.50
CA LEU A 208 -11.53 1.57 -13.00
C LEU A 208 -10.95 2.87 -13.57
N VAL A 209 -9.62 3.00 -13.62
CA VAL A 209 -8.96 4.15 -14.23
C VAL A 209 -9.37 4.30 -15.68
N HIS A 210 -9.28 3.22 -16.46
CA HIS A 210 -9.63 3.24 -17.88
C HIS A 210 -11.08 3.72 -18.09
N LYS A 211 -12.03 3.13 -17.38
CA LYS A 211 -13.47 3.44 -17.53
C LYS A 211 -13.81 4.86 -17.05
N ILE A 212 -13.31 5.27 -15.88
CA ILE A 212 -13.60 6.59 -15.32
C ILE A 212 -12.91 7.71 -16.14
N SER A 213 -11.75 7.43 -16.73
CA SER A 213 -11.03 8.41 -17.57
C SER A 213 -11.74 8.69 -18.90
N GLN A 214 -12.51 7.73 -19.43
CA GLN A 214 -13.31 7.89 -20.65
C GLN A 214 -14.57 8.72 -20.43
N ALA A 215 -15.09 8.76 -19.20
CA ALA A 215 -16.27 9.54 -18.86
C ALA A 215 -15.98 11.06 -18.85
N ASP A 216 -16.97 11.88 -19.20
CA ASP A 216 -16.88 13.34 -19.04
C ASP A 216 -16.70 13.72 -17.56
N VAL A 217 -16.04 14.84 -17.29
CA VAL A 217 -15.78 15.29 -15.91
C VAL A 217 -17.06 15.58 -15.11
N ASN A 218 -18.17 15.90 -15.79
CA ASN A 218 -19.48 16.14 -15.19
C ASN A 218 -20.34 14.86 -15.08
N THR A 219 -19.81 13.70 -15.48
CA THR A 219 -20.51 12.41 -15.35
C THR A 219 -20.58 12.03 -13.88
N GLU A 220 -21.78 11.66 -13.42
CA GLU A 220 -22.00 11.16 -12.06
C GLU A 220 -21.64 9.67 -11.99
N ILE A 221 -20.73 9.30 -11.10
CA ILE A 221 -20.24 7.93 -10.99
C ILE A 221 -20.91 7.26 -9.79
N ILE A 222 -21.61 6.16 -10.00
CA ILE A 222 -22.32 5.43 -8.95
C ILE A 222 -21.69 4.07 -8.76
N PHE A 223 -21.33 3.73 -7.52
CA PHE A 223 -20.84 2.41 -7.17
C PHE A 223 -21.89 1.62 -6.39
N ASN A 224 -22.05 0.33 -6.73
CA ASN A 224 -22.82 -0.58 -5.90
C ASN A 224 -22.10 -1.91 -5.63
N CYS A 225 -22.38 -2.47 -4.45
CA CYS A 225 -22.08 -3.85 -4.10
C CYS A 225 -23.31 -4.46 -3.40
N GLN A 226 -23.17 -5.54 -2.63
CA GLN A 226 -24.31 -6.10 -1.89
C GLN A 226 -24.89 -5.07 -0.90
N MET A 227 -24.13 -4.72 0.15
CA MET A 227 -24.60 -3.81 1.21
C MET A 227 -24.24 -2.34 0.98
N GLY A 228 -23.53 -2.02 -0.10
CA GLY A 228 -23.04 -0.67 -0.33
C GLY A 228 -21.95 -0.24 0.66
N ARG A 229 -21.25 -1.19 1.31
CA ARG A 229 -20.31 -0.92 2.42
C ARG A 229 -18.83 -0.96 1.98
N GLY A 230 -18.15 -2.10 2.08
CA GLY A 230 -16.69 -2.20 1.87
C GLY A 230 -16.27 -1.91 0.42
N ARG A 231 -16.71 -2.76 -0.53
CA ARG A 231 -16.41 -2.62 -1.96
C ARG A 231 -16.83 -1.26 -2.52
N THR A 232 -18.10 -0.87 -2.30
CA THR A 232 -18.63 0.43 -2.74
C THR A 232 -17.82 1.61 -2.22
N THR A 233 -17.50 1.66 -0.92
CA THR A 233 -16.72 2.78 -0.38
C THR A 233 -15.30 2.80 -0.97
N THR A 234 -14.72 1.63 -1.25
CA THR A 234 -13.41 1.54 -1.92
C THR A 234 -13.46 2.10 -3.34
N GLY A 235 -14.48 1.74 -4.12
CA GLY A 235 -14.71 2.32 -5.45
C GLY A 235 -14.92 3.83 -5.41
N MET A 236 -15.70 4.32 -4.44
CA MET A 236 -15.90 5.76 -4.22
C MET A 236 -14.58 6.49 -3.94
N VAL A 237 -13.71 5.91 -3.09
CA VAL A 237 -12.38 6.49 -2.80
C VAL A 237 -11.51 6.54 -4.07
N ILE A 238 -11.46 5.45 -4.84
CA ILE A 238 -10.70 5.37 -6.10
C ILE A 238 -11.18 6.42 -7.11
N ALA A 239 -12.49 6.49 -7.35
CA ALA A 239 -13.08 7.47 -8.27
C ALA A 239 -12.85 8.90 -7.81
N THR A 240 -12.94 9.16 -6.51
CA THR A 240 -12.68 10.49 -5.94
C THR A 240 -11.22 10.90 -6.12
N LEU A 241 -10.26 9.99 -5.96
CA LEU A 241 -8.84 10.26 -6.22
C LEU A 241 -8.60 10.61 -7.71
N ILE A 242 -9.20 9.84 -8.62
CA ILE A 242 -9.13 10.11 -10.07
C ILE A 242 -9.75 11.47 -10.39
N TYR A 243 -10.95 11.74 -9.87
CA TYR A 243 -11.67 13.00 -10.09
C TYR A 243 -10.87 14.21 -9.61
N LEU A 244 -10.38 14.19 -8.37
CA LEU A 244 -9.59 15.29 -7.80
C LEU A 244 -8.30 15.55 -8.60
N ASN A 245 -7.68 14.50 -9.16
CA ASN A 245 -6.55 14.65 -10.06
C ASN A 245 -6.94 15.34 -11.39
N ARG A 246 -8.04 14.91 -12.02
CA ARG A 246 -8.56 15.51 -13.26
C ARG A 246 -8.85 17.00 -13.13
N ILE A 247 -9.45 17.43 -12.02
CA ILE A 247 -9.78 18.85 -11.78
C ILE A 247 -8.62 19.66 -11.15
N GLY A 248 -7.45 19.05 -10.94
CA GLY A 248 -6.29 19.72 -10.33
C GLY A 248 -6.45 20.08 -8.84
N ALA A 249 -7.50 19.59 -8.17
CA ALA A 249 -7.77 19.81 -6.75
C ALA A 249 -7.16 18.71 -5.85
N SER A 250 -6.12 18.05 -6.37
CA SER A 250 -5.55 16.86 -5.77
C SER A 250 -4.70 17.18 -4.52
N GLY A 251 -4.24 18.42 -4.38
CA GLY A 251 -3.54 18.93 -3.20
C GLY A 251 -2.08 18.48 -3.08
N ILE A 252 -1.57 17.70 -4.04
CA ILE A 252 -0.15 17.34 -4.16
C ILE A 252 0.48 18.34 -5.16
N PRO A 253 1.55 19.07 -4.80
CA PRO A 253 2.21 20.01 -5.70
C PRO A 253 2.66 19.32 -7.00
N ARG A 254 2.28 19.87 -8.16
CA ARG A 254 2.59 19.32 -9.51
C ARG A 254 4.04 19.57 -9.98
N ASN A 255 4.96 19.89 -9.07
CA ASN A 255 6.35 20.20 -9.42
C ASN A 255 7.29 19.06 -9.04
N ASN A 256 8.36 18.86 -9.84
CA ASN A 256 9.50 17.97 -9.58
C ASN A 256 10.32 18.32 -8.31
N SER A 257 9.77 19.17 -7.45
CA SER A 257 10.27 19.58 -6.15
C SER A 257 9.17 19.34 -5.12
N VAL A 258 8.87 18.06 -4.90
CA VAL A 258 7.95 17.54 -3.87
C VAL A 258 8.69 17.61 -2.52
N GLY A 259 8.97 18.81 -2.03
CA GLY A 259 9.81 18.98 -0.83
C GLY A 259 9.39 20.10 0.12
N THR A 260 8.34 20.87 -0.18
CA THR A 260 7.90 21.96 0.69
C THR A 260 6.62 21.58 1.44
N ILE A 261 6.80 20.91 2.57
CA ILE A 261 5.73 20.67 3.55
C ILE A 261 5.28 22.03 4.11
N SER A 262 4.02 22.40 3.86
CA SER A 262 3.38 23.54 4.54
C SER A 262 3.27 23.24 6.03
N GLN A 263 3.95 24.03 6.86
CA GLN A 263 3.91 23.97 8.32
C GLN A 263 2.47 24.21 8.81
N CYS A 264 1.78 23.16 9.24
CA CYS A 264 0.70 23.28 10.21
C CYS A 264 1.23 22.77 11.54
N LEU A 265 1.70 23.71 12.37
CA LEU A 265 1.90 23.50 13.79
C LEU A 265 0.55 23.17 14.42
N THR A 266 0.32 21.89 14.74
CA THR A 266 -0.75 21.49 15.66
C THR A 266 -0.11 20.96 16.94
N ASN A 267 -0.41 21.63 18.05
CA ASN A 267 -0.02 21.29 19.42
C ASN A 267 -0.09 19.78 19.68
N VAL A 268 1.04 19.21 20.13
CA VAL A 268 1.26 17.76 20.22
C VAL A 268 0.95 17.27 21.65
N PRO A 269 0.00 16.34 21.84
CA PRO A 269 0.05 15.39 22.94
C PRO A 269 0.89 14.16 22.52
N ASP A 270 1.88 13.83 23.34
CA ASP A 270 2.58 12.54 23.49
C ASP A 270 2.65 11.61 22.24
N HIS A 271 3.63 11.83 21.36
CA HIS A 271 3.92 11.00 20.18
C HIS A 271 4.64 9.68 20.58
N MET A 272 4.00 8.86 21.42
CA MET A 272 4.46 7.48 21.62
C MET A 272 4.10 6.61 20.41
N PRO A 273 5.05 5.87 19.81
CA PRO A 273 4.74 4.90 18.77
C PRO A 273 3.71 3.89 19.28
N ASN A 274 2.71 3.59 18.44
CA ASN A 274 1.58 2.70 18.75
C ASN A 274 0.58 3.24 19.80
N SER A 275 0.52 4.56 20.02
CA SER A 275 -0.60 5.17 20.74
C SER A 275 -1.92 4.90 20.01
N GLU A 276 -3.04 4.82 20.74
CA GLU A 276 -4.37 4.67 20.15
C GLU A 276 -4.67 5.78 19.13
N GLU A 277 -4.12 6.98 19.32
CA GLU A 277 -4.24 8.09 18.38
C GLU A 277 -3.44 7.87 17.09
N ALA A 278 -2.20 7.41 17.18
CA ALA A 278 -1.39 7.06 16.01
C ALA A 278 -2.04 5.93 15.18
N ILE A 279 -2.65 4.96 15.86
CA ILE A 279 -3.40 3.86 15.24
C ILE A 279 -4.62 4.40 14.48
N ARG A 280 -5.40 5.32 15.08
CA ARG A 280 -6.53 5.97 14.39
C ARG A 280 -6.09 6.82 13.19
N ARG A 281 -4.88 7.38 13.24
CA ARG A 281 -4.25 8.07 12.09
C ARG A 281 -3.70 7.12 11.02
N GLY A 282 -3.80 5.81 11.22
CA GLY A 282 -3.35 4.80 10.27
C GLY A 282 -1.82 4.60 10.25
N GLU A 283 -1.11 4.99 11.31
CA GLU A 283 0.35 4.96 11.39
C GLU A 283 0.90 3.56 11.75
N TYR A 284 0.49 2.54 11.01
CA TYR A 284 0.98 1.17 11.17
C TYR A 284 2.41 1.03 10.60
N THR A 285 3.21 0.11 11.14
CA THR A 285 4.60 -0.12 10.70
C THR A 285 4.71 -0.29 9.18
N VAL A 286 3.82 -1.10 8.57
CA VAL A 286 3.79 -1.30 7.11
C VAL A 286 3.51 -0.01 6.33
N ILE A 287 2.68 0.89 6.86
CA ILE A 287 2.35 2.17 6.24
C ILE A 287 3.49 3.18 6.43
N ARG A 288 4.12 3.21 7.61
CA ARG A 288 5.31 4.04 7.87
C ARG A 288 6.47 3.67 6.95
N SER A 289 6.72 2.38 6.75
CA SER A 289 7.71 1.89 5.79
C SER A 289 7.35 2.25 4.34
N LEU A 290 6.07 2.15 3.97
CA LEU A 290 5.60 2.57 2.65
C LEU A 290 5.91 4.03 2.36
N ILE A 291 5.44 4.95 3.21
CA ILE A 291 5.54 6.40 2.94
C ILE A 291 6.99 6.90 2.90
N ARG A 292 7.89 6.24 3.62
CA ARG A 292 9.33 6.52 3.59
C ARG A 292 9.98 6.05 2.28
N VAL A 293 9.66 4.83 1.85
CA VAL A 293 10.23 4.25 0.62
C VAL A 293 9.65 4.89 -0.65
N LEU A 294 8.36 5.24 -0.62
CA LEU A 294 7.64 5.80 -1.75
C LEU A 294 7.88 7.32 -1.88
N GLU A 295 8.38 7.75 -3.03
CA GLU A 295 8.48 9.18 -3.41
C GLU A 295 7.08 9.80 -3.45
N GLY A 296 6.84 10.88 -2.69
CA GLY A 296 5.51 11.48 -2.52
C GLY A 296 4.55 10.66 -1.63
N GLY A 297 5.06 9.68 -0.89
CA GLY A 297 4.26 8.79 -0.05
C GLY A 297 3.51 9.50 1.08
N VAL A 298 4.09 10.55 1.66
CA VAL A 298 3.47 11.35 2.74
C VAL A 298 2.26 12.12 2.21
N GLU A 299 2.41 12.80 1.08
CA GLU A 299 1.36 13.55 0.40
C GLU A 299 0.26 12.60 -0.10
N GLY A 300 0.66 11.46 -0.68
CA GLY A 300 -0.26 10.41 -1.10
C GLY A 300 -1.12 9.90 0.06
N LYS A 301 -0.51 9.59 1.21
CA LYS A 301 -1.23 9.20 2.42
C LYS A 301 -2.19 10.29 2.88
N LYS A 302 -1.73 11.54 2.98
CA LYS A 302 -2.56 12.67 3.41
C LYS A 302 -3.78 12.86 2.50
N GLN A 303 -3.61 12.70 1.20
CA GLN A 303 -4.71 12.78 0.24
C GLN A 303 -5.69 11.63 0.42
N VAL A 304 -5.20 10.39 0.54
CA VAL A 304 -6.05 9.20 0.77
C VAL A 304 -6.83 9.34 2.06
N ASP A 305 -6.21 9.79 3.15
CA ASP A 305 -6.89 10.00 4.44
C ASP A 305 -8.06 10.98 4.30
N LYS A 306 -7.82 12.12 3.63
CA LYS A 306 -8.86 13.11 3.34
C LYS A 306 -9.99 12.52 2.49
N VAL A 307 -9.67 11.75 1.45
CA VAL A 307 -10.69 11.15 0.57
C VAL A 307 -11.48 10.06 1.28
N ILE A 308 -10.84 9.25 2.12
CA ILE A 308 -11.52 8.26 2.97
C ILE A 308 -12.54 8.97 3.87
N ASP A 309 -12.17 10.11 4.46
CA ASP A 309 -13.08 10.88 5.32
C ASP A 309 -14.29 11.42 4.56
N LYS A 310 -14.11 11.87 3.30
CA LYS A 310 -15.21 12.27 2.40
C LYS A 310 -16.16 11.11 2.05
N CYS A 311 -15.67 9.88 2.07
CA CYS A 311 -16.43 8.67 1.73
C CYS A 311 -16.92 7.91 2.98
N ALA A 312 -16.69 8.44 4.18
CA ALA A 312 -16.83 7.72 5.45
C ALA A 312 -18.27 7.53 5.93
N SER A 313 -19.28 8.07 5.23
CA SER A 313 -20.67 8.11 5.72
C SER A 313 -21.24 6.72 6.05
N MET A 314 -20.79 5.67 5.37
CA MET A 314 -21.15 4.27 5.67
C MET A 314 -20.10 3.53 6.51
N GLN A 315 -18.81 3.66 6.14
CA GLN A 315 -17.69 3.06 6.87
C GLN A 315 -16.42 3.84 6.57
N ASN A 316 -15.68 4.23 7.60
CA ASN A 316 -14.31 4.73 7.44
C ASN A 316 -13.32 3.55 7.47
N LEU A 317 -12.47 3.43 6.44
CA LEU A 317 -11.50 2.33 6.32
C LEU A 317 -10.50 2.33 7.49
N ARG A 318 -9.99 3.51 7.89
CA ARG A 318 -8.99 3.64 8.96
C ARG A 318 -9.57 3.25 10.31
N GLU A 319 -10.80 3.70 10.60
CA GLU A 319 -11.51 3.33 11.83
C GLU A 319 -11.86 1.84 11.87
N ALA A 320 -12.20 1.24 10.71
CA ALA A 320 -12.45 -0.19 10.62
C ALA A 320 -11.19 -1.01 10.96
N ILE A 321 -10.02 -0.63 10.42
CA ILE A 321 -8.73 -1.28 10.75
C ILE A 321 -8.44 -1.18 12.25
N ALA A 322 -8.62 0.00 12.85
CA ALA A 322 -8.45 0.21 14.28
C ALA A 322 -9.43 -0.63 15.13
N THR A 323 -10.68 -0.76 14.67
CA THR A 323 -11.71 -1.58 15.33
C THR A 323 -11.33 -3.07 15.30
N TYR A 324 -10.90 -3.60 14.15
CA TYR A 324 -10.43 -4.98 14.06
C TYR A 324 -9.23 -5.22 14.96
N ARG A 325 -8.23 -4.33 14.96
CA ARG A 325 -7.09 -4.41 15.86
C ARG A 325 -7.53 -4.51 17.31
N ASN A 326 -8.38 -3.60 17.77
CA ASN A 326 -8.83 -3.58 19.17
C ASN A 326 -9.71 -4.79 19.52
N SER A 327 -10.46 -5.33 18.56
CA SER A 327 -11.20 -6.58 18.72
C SER A 327 -10.25 -7.78 18.88
N ILE A 328 -9.23 -7.91 18.04
CA ILE A 328 -8.22 -8.98 18.10
C ILE A 328 -7.53 -9.01 19.47
N LEU A 329 -7.13 -7.85 19.98
CA LEU A 329 -6.45 -7.73 21.27
C LEU A 329 -7.29 -8.18 22.47
N ARG A 330 -8.62 -8.08 22.35
CA ARG A 330 -9.56 -8.42 23.43
C ARG A 330 -10.22 -9.78 23.22
N GLN A 331 -9.99 -10.44 22.09
CA GLN A 331 -10.70 -11.67 21.73
C GLN A 331 -10.04 -12.89 22.38
N PRO A 332 -10.65 -13.54 23.38
CA PRO A 332 -10.08 -14.75 23.99
C PRO A 332 -10.15 -15.96 23.06
N ASP A 333 -11.17 -16.05 22.20
CA ASP A 333 -11.40 -17.17 21.29
C ASP A 333 -10.43 -17.14 20.10
N GLU A 334 -9.65 -18.20 19.92
CA GLU A 334 -8.58 -18.27 18.92
C GLU A 334 -9.13 -18.26 17.49
N MET A 335 -10.22 -18.96 17.21
CA MET A 335 -10.82 -19.00 15.87
C MET A 335 -11.37 -17.63 15.46
N LYS A 336 -12.07 -16.94 16.35
CA LYS A 336 -12.56 -15.58 16.11
C LYS A 336 -11.43 -14.57 16.00
N ARG A 337 -10.34 -14.77 16.75
CA ARG A 337 -9.14 -13.94 16.67
C ARG A 337 -8.48 -14.09 15.30
N GLU A 338 -8.29 -15.31 14.82
CA GLU A 338 -7.71 -15.60 13.51
C GLU A 338 -8.57 -15.05 12.37
N ALA A 339 -9.89 -15.22 12.44
CA ALA A 339 -10.81 -14.63 11.46
C ALA A 339 -10.71 -13.10 11.43
N SER A 340 -10.66 -12.46 12.60
CA SER A 340 -10.51 -11.00 12.72
C SER A 340 -9.15 -10.52 12.20
N LEU A 341 -8.09 -11.30 12.43
CA LEU A 341 -6.75 -11.03 11.94
C LEU A 341 -6.68 -11.05 10.41
N SER A 342 -7.37 -12.01 9.78
CA SER A 342 -7.51 -12.07 8.32
C SER A 342 -8.14 -10.78 7.76
N PHE A 343 -9.25 -10.31 8.35
CA PHE A 343 -9.87 -9.04 7.94
C PHE A 343 -8.97 -7.82 8.17
N PHE A 344 -8.28 -7.76 9.32
CA PHE A 344 -7.31 -6.71 9.62
C PHE A 344 -6.24 -6.60 8.53
N VAL A 345 -5.68 -7.75 8.13
CA VAL A 345 -4.65 -7.82 7.07
C VAL A 345 -5.20 -7.31 5.74
N GLU A 346 -6.36 -7.78 5.31
CA GLU A 346 -6.96 -7.36 4.03
C GLU A 346 -7.31 -5.87 4.00
N TYR A 347 -7.82 -5.32 5.11
CA TYR A 347 -8.16 -3.90 5.19
C TYR A 347 -6.93 -2.99 5.24
N LEU A 348 -5.89 -3.41 5.97
CA LEU A 348 -4.64 -2.66 6.02
C LEU A 348 -3.90 -2.70 4.68
N GLU A 349 -3.95 -3.83 3.98
CA GLU A 349 -3.44 -3.95 2.61
C GLU A 349 -4.22 -3.09 1.62
N ARG A 350 -5.56 -3.04 1.75
CA ARG A 350 -6.39 -2.11 0.96
C ARG A 350 -5.96 -0.67 1.16
N TYR A 351 -5.73 -0.25 2.40
CA TYR A 351 -5.23 1.10 2.70
C TYR A 351 -3.84 1.35 2.10
N TYR A 352 -2.93 0.37 2.18
CA TYR A 352 -1.62 0.41 1.56
C TYR A 352 -1.69 0.66 0.04
N PHE A 353 -2.53 -0.10 -0.68
CA PHE A 353 -2.68 0.04 -2.13
C PHE A 353 -3.33 1.36 -2.53
N LEU A 354 -4.28 1.88 -1.74
CA LEU A 354 -4.86 3.20 -2.00
C LEU A 354 -3.81 4.31 -1.93
N ILE A 355 -2.85 4.24 -1.00
CA ILE A 355 -1.73 5.19 -0.92
C ILE A 355 -0.83 5.08 -2.16
N CYS A 356 -0.47 3.85 -2.55
CA CYS A 356 0.31 3.61 -3.76
C CYS A 356 -0.40 4.17 -5.00
N PHE A 357 -1.70 3.91 -5.11
CA PHE A 357 -2.54 4.34 -6.22
C PHE A 357 -2.67 5.86 -6.30
N ALA A 358 -2.82 6.54 -5.16
CA ALA A 358 -2.81 8.00 -5.12
C ALA A 358 -1.50 8.53 -5.74
N VAL A 359 -0.34 8.08 -5.28
CA VAL A 359 0.97 8.50 -5.81
C VAL A 359 1.12 8.16 -7.30
N TYR A 360 0.68 6.98 -7.73
CA TYR A 360 0.66 6.59 -9.15
C TYR A 360 -0.12 7.60 -10.00
N ILE A 361 -1.33 7.98 -9.58
CA ILE A 361 -2.15 8.96 -10.30
C ILE A 361 -1.42 10.31 -10.43
N HIS A 362 -0.68 10.78 -9.43
CA HIS A 362 0.03 12.06 -9.59
C HIS A 362 1.30 11.96 -10.40
N SER A 363 2.05 10.87 -10.26
CA SER A 363 3.33 10.67 -10.95
C SER A 363 3.16 10.40 -12.44
N GLU A 364 2.18 9.59 -12.83
CA GLU A 364 2.00 9.15 -14.22
C GLU A 364 0.80 9.81 -14.91
N MET A 365 -0.27 10.17 -14.19
CA MET A 365 -1.47 10.74 -14.81
C MET A 365 -1.42 12.27 -15.00
N ALA A 366 -0.34 12.93 -14.59
CA ALA A 366 0.00 14.26 -15.13
C ALA A 366 0.10 14.23 -16.67
N ALA A 367 0.38 13.06 -17.26
CA ALA A 367 0.39 12.83 -18.69
C ALA A 367 -1.00 12.52 -19.31
N LEU A 368 -2.09 12.39 -18.54
CA LEU A 368 -3.44 12.28 -19.14
C LEU A 368 -3.83 13.52 -19.98
N GLN A 369 -3.16 14.65 -19.76
CA GLN A 369 -3.34 15.86 -20.56
C GLN A 369 -2.48 15.86 -21.85
N ALA A 370 -1.54 14.91 -22.01
CA ALA A 370 -0.66 14.82 -23.16
C ALA A 370 -0.79 13.44 -23.82
N MET A 371 -1.53 13.39 -24.93
CA MET A 371 -1.66 12.20 -25.78
C MET A 371 -0.29 11.74 -26.33
N SER A 372 0.44 10.88 -25.62
CA SER A 372 1.59 10.18 -26.19
C SER A 372 1.88 8.81 -25.52
N ALA A 373 1.37 7.76 -26.17
CA ALA A 373 1.98 6.47 -26.56
C ALA A 373 2.86 5.61 -25.60
N SER A 374 3.02 5.92 -24.31
CA SER A 374 3.75 5.04 -23.38
C SER A 374 3.18 5.16 -21.97
N HIS A 375 1.95 4.69 -21.76
CA HIS A 375 1.32 4.65 -20.44
C HIS A 375 1.66 3.34 -19.74
N SER A 376 2.29 3.40 -18.56
CA SER A 376 2.37 2.23 -17.68
C SER A 376 1.09 2.13 -16.86
N SER A 377 0.45 0.96 -16.83
CA SER A 377 -0.69 0.73 -15.94
C SER A 377 -0.28 0.80 -14.46
N PHE A 378 -1.23 0.89 -13.53
CA PHE A 378 -0.94 0.78 -12.10
C PHE A 378 -0.27 -0.56 -11.77
N ALA A 379 -0.72 -1.65 -12.41
CA ALA A 379 -0.09 -2.96 -12.26
C ALA A 379 1.37 -2.95 -12.74
N ASP A 380 1.68 -2.29 -13.86
CA ASP A 380 3.04 -2.16 -14.38
C ASP A 380 3.91 -1.27 -13.47
N TRP A 381 3.34 -0.16 -12.99
CA TRP A 381 3.98 0.77 -12.06
C TRP A 381 4.35 0.09 -10.73
N MET A 382 3.45 -0.75 -10.20
CA MET A 382 3.71 -1.57 -9.02
C MET A 382 4.77 -2.64 -9.31
N ARG A 383 4.69 -3.33 -10.46
CA ARG A 383 5.66 -4.37 -10.86
C ARG A 383 7.08 -3.81 -11.00
N ALA A 384 7.22 -2.58 -11.47
CA ALA A 384 8.49 -1.87 -11.56
C ALA A 384 9.09 -1.51 -10.19
N ARG A 385 8.34 -1.69 -9.09
CA ARG A 385 8.70 -1.34 -7.70
C ARG A 385 8.60 -2.54 -6.76
N PRO A 386 9.44 -3.58 -6.94
CA PRO A 386 9.41 -4.81 -6.14
C PRO A 386 9.62 -4.58 -4.64
N GLU A 387 10.26 -3.47 -4.25
CA GLU A 387 10.41 -3.07 -2.85
C GLU A 387 9.05 -2.87 -2.15
N LEU A 388 8.02 -2.39 -2.84
CA LEU A 388 6.68 -2.19 -2.26
C LEU A 388 6.03 -3.54 -1.90
N TYR A 389 6.12 -4.53 -2.79
CA TYR A 389 5.67 -5.88 -2.49
C TYR A 389 6.48 -6.54 -1.37
N SER A 390 7.77 -6.23 -1.26
CA SER A 390 8.61 -6.75 -0.16
C SER A 390 8.12 -6.21 1.19
N ILE A 391 7.73 -4.93 1.26
CA ILE A 391 7.16 -4.31 2.47
C ILE A 391 5.89 -5.04 2.91
N ILE A 392 4.87 -5.15 2.04
CA ILE A 392 3.61 -5.84 2.36
C ILE A 392 3.89 -7.28 2.80
N ARG A 393 4.69 -8.02 2.02
CA ARG A 393 4.96 -9.44 2.31
C ARG A 393 5.61 -9.63 3.67
N ARG A 394 6.57 -8.78 4.05
CA ARG A 394 7.35 -8.94 5.29
C ARG A 394 6.67 -8.38 6.51
N LEU A 395 6.13 -7.16 6.39
CA LEU A 395 5.63 -6.39 7.54
C LEU A 395 4.14 -6.57 7.77
N LEU A 396 3.42 -7.22 6.86
CA LEU A 396 1.99 -7.49 7.01
C LEU A 396 1.66 -8.98 6.86
N ARG A 397 1.99 -9.61 5.72
CA ARG A 397 1.56 -11.00 5.46
C ARG A 397 2.34 -12.07 6.23
N ARG A 398 3.65 -11.88 6.44
CA ARG A 398 4.50 -12.84 7.20
C ARG A 398 4.52 -12.60 8.70
N ASP A 399 4.16 -11.39 9.13
CA ASP A 399 4.08 -11.02 10.55
C ASP A 399 2.82 -10.20 10.83
N PRO A 400 1.60 -10.78 10.68
CA PRO A 400 0.35 -10.06 10.93
C PRO A 400 0.22 -9.56 12.37
N MET A 401 0.77 -10.32 13.34
CA MET A 401 0.74 -9.96 14.75
C MET A 401 1.69 -8.78 15.05
N GLY A 402 2.88 -8.75 14.46
CA GLY A 402 3.76 -7.58 14.53
C GLY A 402 3.15 -6.33 13.88
N ALA A 403 2.34 -6.49 12.83
CA ALA A 403 1.62 -5.39 12.19
C ALA A 403 0.58 -4.73 13.10
N LEU A 404 0.12 -5.40 14.17
CA LEU A 404 -0.75 -4.81 15.21
C LEU A 404 -0.01 -3.78 16.08
N GLY A 405 1.31 -3.63 15.93
CA GLY A 405 2.12 -2.72 16.74
C GLY A 405 2.49 -3.29 18.10
N TYR A 406 2.55 -4.63 18.23
CA TYR A 406 3.09 -5.28 19.42
C TYR A 406 4.63 -5.22 19.36
N SER A 407 5.21 -4.15 19.90
CA SER A 407 6.63 -4.11 20.24
C SER A 407 6.72 -4.19 21.77
N SER A 408 6.98 -5.39 22.28
CA SER A 408 7.48 -5.53 23.65
C SER A 408 8.92 -5.01 23.65
N LEU A 409 9.18 -3.83 24.24
CA LEU A 409 10.44 -3.51 24.91
C LEU A 409 10.39 -2.16 25.62
N LYS A 410 10.85 -2.17 26.87
CA LYS A 410 11.11 -0.99 27.70
C LYS A 410 12.24 -0.16 27.06
N PRO A 411 12.15 1.18 27.03
CA PRO A 411 13.30 1.99 26.65
C PRO A 411 14.34 1.87 27.77
N SER A 412 15.45 1.20 27.48
CA SER A 412 16.63 1.24 28.33
C SER A 412 17.80 1.78 27.51
N LEU A 413 17.78 3.09 27.24
CA LEU A 413 18.98 3.83 26.88
C LEU A 413 19.54 4.43 28.16
N LYS A 414 20.76 4.06 28.55
CA LYS A 414 21.43 4.67 29.71
C LYS A 414 21.95 6.04 29.32
N LYS A 415 21.54 7.01 30.13
CA LYS A 415 21.81 8.45 30.09
C LYS A 415 23.32 8.76 30.09
N ILE A 416 23.78 9.63 29.18
CA ILE A 416 25.03 10.37 29.36
C ILE A 416 24.78 11.83 28.99
N ALA A 417 24.96 12.71 30.00
CA ALA A 417 24.98 14.17 29.99
C ALA A 417 23.65 14.95 29.81
N GLU A 418 23.41 15.87 30.74
CA GLU A 418 22.48 17.00 30.58
C GLU A 418 23.13 18.02 29.63
N SER A 419 22.38 18.43 28.61
CA SER A 419 22.80 19.42 27.62
C SER A 419 22.92 20.79 28.29
N THR A 420 24.12 21.38 28.23
CA THR A 420 24.40 22.75 28.68
C THR A 420 23.84 23.82 27.73
N ASP A 421 23.35 23.40 26.56
CA ASP A 421 23.13 24.26 25.40
C ASP A 421 21.62 24.40 25.05
N GLY A 422 20.73 23.94 25.94
CA GLY A 422 19.26 24.01 25.76
C GLY A 422 18.66 22.99 24.78
N ARG A 423 19.48 22.19 24.09
CA ARG A 423 19.05 21.14 23.17
C ARG A 423 18.57 19.89 23.93
N PRO A 424 17.56 19.13 23.43
CA PRO A 424 17.15 17.88 24.06
C PRO A 424 18.30 16.86 24.13
N SER A 425 18.41 16.14 25.24
CA SER A 425 19.43 15.09 25.43
C SER A 425 18.94 13.69 25.04
N GLU A 426 17.64 13.51 24.80
CA GLU A 426 17.04 12.21 24.54
C GLU A 426 16.65 12.08 23.07
N MET A 427 17.19 11.07 22.38
CA MET A 427 16.82 10.77 20.99
C MET A 427 15.32 10.54 20.82
N GLY A 428 14.63 9.96 21.80
CA GLY A 428 13.18 9.76 21.73
C GLY A 428 12.40 11.07 21.57
N VAL A 429 12.83 12.14 22.25
CA VAL A 429 12.20 13.47 22.18
C VAL A 429 12.48 14.13 20.84
N VAL A 430 13.73 14.10 20.38
CA VAL A 430 14.11 14.66 19.08
C VAL A 430 13.42 13.91 17.96
N ALA A 431 13.49 12.57 17.98
CA ALA A 431 12.82 11.72 17.02
C ALA A 431 11.32 12.02 16.97
N ALA A 432 10.61 12.09 18.11
CA ALA A 432 9.18 12.39 18.12
C ALA A 432 8.78 13.70 17.41
N LEU A 433 9.69 14.69 17.35
CA LEU A 433 9.46 15.98 16.68
C LEU A 433 9.84 15.98 15.19
N ARG A 434 10.51 14.94 14.69
CA ARG A 434 10.91 14.83 13.28
C ARG A 434 9.70 14.72 12.36
N ASN A 435 9.75 15.47 11.27
CA ASN A 435 8.69 15.51 10.25
C ASN A 435 9.22 15.32 8.82
N GLY A 436 10.45 14.85 8.67
CA GLY A 436 11.04 14.53 7.37
C GLY A 436 10.37 13.34 6.70
N GLU A 437 10.46 13.26 5.37
CA GLU A 437 9.89 12.15 4.59
C GLU A 437 10.63 10.83 4.85
N VAL A 438 11.95 10.92 4.96
CA VAL A 438 12.85 9.79 5.17
C VAL A 438 13.33 9.76 6.62
N LEU A 439 13.78 10.90 7.15
CA LEU A 439 14.13 11.07 8.57
C LEU A 439 12.87 11.52 9.34
N GLY A 440 11.94 10.60 9.52
CA GLY A 440 10.67 10.82 10.23
C GLY A 440 10.71 10.45 11.71
N SER A 441 9.55 10.58 12.37
CA SER A 441 9.45 10.51 13.84
C SER A 441 9.79 9.18 14.51
N GLN A 442 9.96 8.14 13.70
CA GLN A 442 10.27 6.77 14.12
C GLN A 442 11.63 6.31 13.62
N THR A 443 12.47 7.23 13.15
CA THR A 443 13.78 6.93 12.59
C THR A 443 14.90 7.70 13.26
N VAL A 444 16.07 7.06 13.30
CA VAL A 444 17.30 7.61 13.86
C VAL A 444 18.45 7.40 12.88
N LEU A 445 19.43 8.29 12.91
CA LEU A 445 20.70 8.13 12.20
C LEU A 445 21.68 7.43 13.13
N LYS A 446 22.15 6.25 12.74
CA LYS A 446 23.20 5.52 13.45
C LYS A 446 24.49 5.54 12.65
N SER A 447 25.61 5.79 13.32
CA SER A 447 26.94 5.65 12.74
C SER A 447 27.11 4.23 12.21
N ASP A 448 27.42 4.15 10.92
CA ASP A 448 27.68 2.91 10.21
C ASP A 448 29.15 2.49 10.36
N HIS A 449 30.00 3.43 10.80
CA HIS A 449 31.40 3.21 11.09
C HIS A 449 31.61 2.98 12.59
N CYS A 450 31.62 1.70 12.97
CA CYS A 450 31.75 1.24 14.35
C CYS A 450 33.13 0.63 14.63
N PRO A 451 33.64 0.66 15.88
CA PRO A 451 34.89 -0.01 16.22
C PRO A 451 34.88 -1.52 15.96
N GLY A 452 33.71 -2.16 16.12
CA GLY A 452 33.51 -3.59 15.84
C GLY A 452 33.47 -3.97 14.35
N CYS A 453 33.57 -2.99 13.45
CA CYS A 453 33.44 -3.19 12.01
C CYS A 453 34.73 -3.76 11.38
N GLN A 454 35.88 -3.68 12.06
CA GLN A 454 37.15 -4.25 11.59
C GLN A 454 37.29 -5.72 12.01
N ASN A 455 37.49 -6.60 11.02
CA ASN A 455 37.89 -7.99 11.25
C ASN A 455 39.38 -8.02 11.61
N PRO A 456 39.75 -8.48 12.82
CA PRO A 456 41.15 -8.52 13.24
C PRO A 456 41.98 -9.55 12.49
N ARG A 457 41.35 -10.50 11.77
CA ARG A 457 42.04 -11.55 11.01
C ARG A 457 42.52 -11.10 9.63
N LEU A 458 42.13 -9.92 9.17
CA LEU A 458 42.59 -9.42 7.87
C LEU A 458 44.04 -8.91 7.99
N PRO A 459 44.90 -9.22 7.00
CA PRO A 459 46.34 -8.96 7.08
C PRO A 459 46.69 -7.49 6.96
N GLU A 460 45.83 -6.70 6.30
CA GLU A 460 46.04 -5.29 6.04
C GLU A 460 44.96 -4.45 6.72
N ARG A 461 45.37 -3.30 7.25
CA ARG A 461 44.47 -2.27 7.77
C ARG A 461 44.71 -0.97 7.02
N VAL A 462 43.64 -0.42 6.46
CA VAL A 462 43.62 0.92 5.87
C VAL A 462 42.76 1.80 6.77
N GLU A 463 43.35 2.90 7.25
CA GLU A 463 42.66 3.82 8.16
C GLU A 463 41.38 4.38 7.52
N GLY A 464 40.27 4.36 8.27
CA GLY A 464 38.94 4.79 7.80
C GLY A 464 38.28 3.85 6.78
N ALA A 465 38.92 2.73 6.41
CA ALA A 465 38.44 1.77 5.42
C ALA A 465 38.43 0.35 6.00
N PRO A 466 37.43 0.02 6.84
CA PRO A 466 37.40 -1.25 7.54
C PRO A 466 37.33 -2.43 6.56
N ASN A 467 37.89 -3.57 6.94
CA ASN A 467 37.87 -4.81 6.14
C ASN A 467 38.42 -4.70 4.71
N PHE A 468 39.29 -3.71 4.45
CA PHE A 468 40.01 -3.62 3.19
C PHE A 468 40.80 -4.90 2.91
N ARG A 469 40.70 -5.41 1.69
CA ARG A 469 41.40 -6.59 1.19
C ARG A 469 41.45 -6.59 -0.32
N GLU A 470 42.41 -7.31 -0.89
CA GLU A 470 42.59 -7.49 -2.32
C GLU A 470 42.50 -8.97 -2.72
N VAL A 471 42.14 -9.23 -3.98
CA VAL A 471 42.23 -10.55 -4.59
C VAL A 471 43.65 -10.74 -5.13
N PRO A 472 44.42 -11.74 -4.66
CA PRO A 472 45.80 -11.94 -5.08
C PRO A 472 45.94 -12.05 -6.61
N GLY A 473 46.75 -11.18 -7.21
CA GLY A 473 47.02 -11.18 -8.65
C GLY A 473 45.98 -10.46 -9.52
N PHE A 474 44.91 -9.90 -8.94
CA PHE A 474 43.87 -9.18 -9.67
C PHE A 474 43.65 -7.77 -9.10
N PRO A 475 43.32 -6.76 -9.94
CA PRO A 475 43.03 -5.40 -9.46
C PRO A 475 41.59 -5.31 -8.89
N VAL A 476 41.24 -6.23 -8.00
CA VAL A 476 39.91 -6.38 -7.41
C VAL A 476 40.03 -6.29 -5.89
N TYR A 477 39.27 -5.38 -5.29
CA TYR A 477 39.37 -5.02 -3.88
C TYR A 477 37.99 -5.07 -3.22
N GLY A 478 37.97 -5.45 -1.94
CA GLY A 478 36.78 -5.42 -1.11
C GLY A 478 37.01 -4.57 0.13
N VAL A 479 36.01 -3.79 0.54
CA VAL A 479 36.07 -2.93 1.73
C VAL A 479 34.71 -2.86 2.39
N ALA A 480 34.63 -2.68 3.70
CA ALA A 480 33.40 -2.25 4.36
C ALA A 480 33.10 -0.78 3.98
N ASN A 481 31.96 -0.25 4.41
CA ASN A 481 31.63 1.15 4.14
C ASN A 481 32.68 2.10 4.78
N PRO A 482 33.48 2.83 3.98
CA PRO A 482 34.57 3.64 4.49
C PRO A 482 34.11 5.07 4.83
N THR A 483 34.91 5.78 5.63
CA THR A 483 34.85 7.25 5.72
C THR A 483 35.36 7.89 4.43
N ILE A 484 35.11 9.19 4.21
CA ILE A 484 35.64 9.91 3.03
C ILE A 484 37.17 9.85 3.00
N ASP A 485 37.83 10.04 4.14
CA ASP A 485 39.29 9.89 4.25
C ASP A 485 39.73 8.44 4.03
N GLY A 486 38.92 7.47 4.47
CA GLY A 486 39.12 6.06 4.15
C GLY A 486 39.11 5.78 2.65
N ILE A 487 38.20 6.39 1.89
CA ILE A 487 38.18 6.30 0.42
C ILE A 487 39.50 6.82 -0.16
N ARG A 488 39.96 8.00 0.31
CA ARG A 488 41.24 8.58 -0.14
C ARG A 488 42.44 7.68 0.21
N SER A 489 42.43 7.07 1.39
CA SER A 489 43.46 6.11 1.82
C SER A 489 43.48 4.86 0.96
N VAL A 490 42.30 4.31 0.61
CA VAL A 490 42.19 3.19 -0.33
C VAL A 490 42.74 3.58 -1.70
N LEU A 491 42.35 4.74 -2.25
CA LEU A 491 42.86 5.22 -3.54
C LEU A 491 44.37 5.38 -3.57
N ARG A 492 44.96 5.89 -2.48
CA ARG A 492 46.43 5.97 -2.34
C ARG A 492 47.04 4.57 -2.34
N ARG A 493 46.48 3.63 -1.58
CA ARG A 493 46.97 2.25 -1.45
C ARG A 493 46.93 1.46 -2.75
N ILE A 494 45.94 1.70 -3.61
CA ILE A 494 45.81 1.01 -4.91
C ILE A 494 46.51 1.74 -6.05
N GLY A 495 47.33 2.76 -5.76
CA GLY A 495 48.09 3.51 -6.78
C GLY A 495 47.23 4.40 -7.67
N SER A 496 46.08 4.84 -7.17
CA SER A 496 45.06 5.61 -7.88
C SER A 496 44.93 7.03 -7.33
N SER A 497 46.07 7.66 -6.99
CA SER A 497 46.13 9.10 -6.68
C SER A 497 45.82 9.94 -7.93
N LYS A 498 45.86 11.28 -7.85
CA LYS A 498 45.53 12.14 -9.01
C LYS A 498 46.39 11.79 -10.24
N GLY A 499 45.76 11.40 -11.34
CA GLY A 499 46.43 10.90 -12.57
C GLY A 499 46.93 9.45 -12.53
N GLY A 500 46.60 8.69 -11.48
CA GLY A 500 46.97 7.29 -11.31
C GLY A 500 46.05 6.31 -12.05
N ARG A 501 46.03 5.06 -11.57
CA ARG A 501 45.19 4.00 -12.15
C ARG A 501 43.70 4.36 -12.07
N PRO A 502 42.88 4.14 -13.12
CA PRO A 502 41.43 4.30 -13.05
C PRO A 502 40.78 3.35 -12.05
N VAL A 503 39.74 3.81 -11.34
CA VAL A 503 39.00 3.04 -10.35
C VAL A 503 37.52 3.06 -10.66
N LEU A 504 36.88 1.89 -10.63
CA LEU A 504 35.42 1.77 -10.62
C LEU A 504 34.97 1.25 -9.25
N TRP A 505 34.36 2.15 -8.48
CA TRP A 505 33.86 1.89 -7.15
C TRP A 505 32.40 1.45 -7.17
N HIS A 506 32.15 0.21 -6.78
CA HIS A 506 30.84 -0.40 -6.68
C HIS A 506 30.33 -0.37 -5.25
N ASN A 507 29.28 0.40 -5.00
CA ASN A 507 28.54 0.36 -3.75
C ASN A 507 27.38 -0.63 -3.86
N MET A 508 27.45 -1.68 -3.06
CA MET A 508 26.56 -2.84 -3.15
C MET A 508 25.33 -2.72 -2.22
N ARG A 509 25.12 -1.59 -1.54
CA ARG A 509 24.11 -1.47 -0.48
C ARG A 509 22.73 -1.12 -1.01
N GLU A 510 21.70 -1.81 -0.49
CA GLU A 510 20.30 -1.41 -0.70
C GLU A 510 19.78 -0.38 0.31
N GLU A 511 20.46 -0.22 1.47
CA GLU A 511 20.13 0.79 2.46
C GLU A 511 20.61 2.20 2.05
N PRO A 512 19.84 3.26 2.29
CA PRO A 512 20.33 4.63 2.10
C PRO A 512 21.45 4.94 3.09
N VAL A 513 22.53 5.55 2.58
CA VAL A 513 23.68 6.02 3.36
C VAL A 513 23.80 7.52 3.21
N ILE A 514 24.16 8.22 4.28
CA ILE A 514 24.53 9.64 4.25
C ILE A 514 25.88 9.85 4.94
N TYR A 515 26.72 10.72 4.39
CA TYR A 515 27.96 11.13 5.03
C TYR A 515 27.72 12.43 5.80
N ILE A 516 28.08 12.44 7.09
CA ILE A 516 28.07 13.61 7.96
C ILE A 516 29.49 13.77 8.52
N ASN A 517 30.11 14.93 8.31
CA ASN A 517 31.50 15.20 8.73
C ASN A 517 32.48 14.11 8.24
N GLY A 518 32.27 13.63 7.01
CA GLY A 518 33.09 12.59 6.39
C GLY A 518 32.88 11.17 6.91
N LYS A 519 31.98 10.95 7.89
CA LYS A 519 31.64 9.63 8.44
C LYS A 519 30.30 9.14 7.89
N PRO A 520 30.15 7.84 7.57
CA PRO A 520 28.89 7.30 7.07
C PRO A 520 27.88 7.00 8.19
N PHE A 521 26.62 7.35 7.93
CA PHE A 521 25.46 7.09 8.77
C PHE A 521 24.37 6.38 7.97
N VAL A 522 23.56 5.59 8.68
CA VAL A 522 22.43 4.83 8.14
C VAL A 522 21.20 5.01 9.00
N LEU A 523 20.02 4.85 8.39
CA LEU A 523 18.77 4.92 9.12
C LEU A 523 18.50 3.64 9.92
N ARG A 524 17.92 3.81 11.10
CA ARG A 524 17.41 2.73 11.96
C ARG A 524 16.06 3.13 12.55
N GLU A 525 15.29 2.15 13.03
CA GLU A 525 14.08 2.42 13.81
C GLU A 525 14.45 2.84 15.23
N VAL A 526 13.72 3.81 15.80
CA VAL A 526 13.88 4.22 17.21
C VAL A 526 13.74 3.03 18.17
N GLU A 527 12.76 2.15 17.92
CA GLU A 527 12.52 0.97 18.75
C GLU A 527 13.60 -0.13 18.61
N ARG A 528 14.35 -0.12 17.50
CA ARG A 528 15.28 -1.21 17.13
C ARG A 528 16.58 -0.67 16.51
N PRO A 529 17.35 0.17 17.23
CA PRO A 529 18.53 0.86 16.69
C PRO A 529 19.65 -0.10 16.27
N TYR A 530 19.68 -1.32 16.83
CA TYR A 530 20.64 -2.38 16.50
C TYR A 530 20.28 -3.20 15.25
N LYS A 531 19.06 -3.07 14.71
CA LYS A 531 18.59 -3.89 13.58
C LYS A 531 18.53 -3.08 12.30
N ASN A 532 19.04 -3.67 11.22
CA ASN A 532 18.86 -3.13 9.87
C ASN A 532 17.39 -3.05 9.48
N MET A 533 17.02 -2.00 8.77
CA MET A 533 15.69 -1.89 8.17
C MET A 533 15.60 -2.77 6.92
N ARG A 534 14.51 -3.54 6.81
CA ARG A 534 14.34 -4.61 5.81
C ARG A 534 13.41 -4.25 4.66
N GLU A 535 12.90 -3.02 4.64
CA GLU A 535 11.94 -2.51 3.66
C GLU A 535 12.56 -2.16 2.31
N TYR A 536 13.87 -1.93 2.25
CA TYR A 536 14.58 -1.60 1.02
C TYR A 536 14.82 -2.80 0.10
N THR A 537 14.40 -4.01 0.50
CA THR A 537 14.71 -5.19 -0.29
C THR A 537 14.16 -5.11 -1.69
N GLY A 538 15.10 -5.17 -2.64
CA GLY A 538 14.82 -5.18 -4.07
C GLY A 538 14.69 -3.80 -4.68
N ILE A 539 14.97 -2.73 -3.93
CA ILE A 539 14.99 -1.35 -4.42
C ILE A 539 15.98 -1.19 -5.57
N GLY A 540 15.62 -0.39 -6.57
CA GLY A 540 16.50 -0.06 -7.69
C GLY A 540 17.49 1.07 -7.36
N ARG A 541 18.56 1.18 -8.16
CA ARG A 541 19.61 2.20 -8.03
C ARG A 541 19.05 3.63 -7.91
N GLU A 542 18.26 4.06 -8.89
CA GLU A 542 17.77 5.44 -8.95
C GLU A 542 16.93 5.80 -7.72
N ARG A 543 16.15 4.85 -7.21
CA ARG A 543 15.25 5.06 -6.07
C ARG A 543 16.00 5.14 -4.74
N VAL A 544 17.07 4.35 -4.55
CA VAL A 544 17.92 4.51 -3.35
C VAL A 544 18.70 5.83 -3.41
N GLU A 545 19.23 6.23 -4.56
CA GLU A 545 19.95 7.52 -4.71
C GLU A 545 19.01 8.71 -4.47
N LYS A 546 17.77 8.67 -4.97
CA LYS A 546 16.73 9.69 -4.65
C LYS A 546 16.37 9.73 -3.17
N MET A 547 16.30 8.56 -2.51
CA MET A 547 16.03 8.49 -1.08
C MET A 547 17.18 9.08 -0.26
N GLU A 548 18.43 8.88 -0.68
CA GLU A 548 19.61 9.52 -0.06
C GLU A 548 19.57 11.05 -0.23
N ALA A 549 19.11 11.55 -1.37
CA ALA A 549 18.92 12.99 -1.59
C ALA A 549 17.83 13.57 -0.67
N ARG A 550 16.66 12.93 -0.57
CA ARG A 550 15.60 13.36 0.36
C ARG A 550 16.05 13.29 1.83
N LEU A 551 16.80 12.25 2.20
CA LEU A 551 17.38 12.14 3.54
C LEU A 551 18.31 13.32 3.85
N LYS A 552 19.14 13.74 2.89
CA LYS A 552 19.99 14.93 3.04
C LYS A 552 19.15 16.19 3.28
N GLU A 553 18.08 16.38 2.52
CA GLU A 553 17.16 17.52 2.68
C GLU A 553 16.47 17.52 4.06
N ASP A 554 16.02 16.37 4.53
CA ASP A 554 15.43 16.24 5.87
C ASP A 554 16.43 16.63 6.97
N ILE A 555 17.68 16.15 6.87
CA ILE A 555 18.73 16.47 7.84
C ILE A 555 19.02 17.96 7.87
N LEU A 556 19.15 18.59 6.70
CA LEU A 556 19.42 20.04 6.61
C LEU A 556 18.28 20.84 7.24
N ARG A 557 17.03 20.47 6.95
CA ARG A 557 15.84 21.13 7.48
C ARG A 557 15.68 20.96 8.99
N GLU A 558 15.97 19.78 9.53
CA GLU A 558 15.99 19.56 10.98
C GLU A 558 17.12 20.35 11.65
N ALA A 559 18.30 20.39 11.03
CA ALA A 559 19.46 21.09 11.58
C ALA A 559 19.26 22.60 11.70
N GLU A 560 18.50 23.23 10.79
CA GLU A 560 18.10 24.64 10.90
C GLU A 560 17.35 24.95 12.21
N GLN A 561 16.63 23.97 12.77
CA GLN A 561 15.89 24.14 14.03
C GLN A 561 16.77 23.99 15.28
N TYR A 562 17.93 23.34 15.14
CA TYR A 562 18.83 23.01 16.25
C TYR A 562 20.19 23.67 16.09
N ASP A 563 20.23 24.87 15.52
CA ASP A 563 21.45 25.67 15.33
C ASP A 563 22.55 24.85 14.64
N ASN A 564 22.22 24.43 13.41
CA ASN A 564 23.08 23.68 12.51
C ASN A 564 23.61 22.38 13.13
N ALA A 565 22.80 21.67 13.91
CA ALA A 565 23.18 20.39 14.48
C ALA A 565 22.11 19.32 14.29
N ILE A 566 22.55 18.07 14.17
CA ILE A 566 21.68 16.90 14.03
C ILE A 566 21.99 15.88 15.12
N MET A 567 20.95 15.27 15.69
CA MET A 567 21.13 14.21 16.67
C MET A 567 21.32 12.86 15.98
N VAL A 568 22.43 12.19 16.31
CA VAL A 568 22.83 10.88 15.79
C VAL A 568 23.14 9.90 16.91
N ILE A 569 23.23 8.62 16.57
CA ILE A 569 23.61 7.53 17.47
C ILE A 569 25.00 7.03 17.08
N HIS A 570 25.92 7.00 18.04
CA HIS A 570 27.22 6.35 17.92
C HIS A 570 27.26 5.04 18.69
N GLU A 571 28.28 4.23 18.43
CA GLU A 571 28.50 2.95 19.11
C GLU A 571 29.92 2.92 19.69
N THR A 572 30.04 2.51 20.94
CA THR A 572 31.31 2.32 21.65
C THR A 572 31.97 0.97 21.31
N ASP A 573 33.22 0.78 21.74
CA ASP A 573 33.98 -0.46 21.50
C ASP A 573 33.29 -1.72 22.05
N ASP A 574 32.61 -1.57 23.19
CA ASP A 574 31.82 -2.60 23.88
C ASP A 574 30.42 -2.81 23.29
N GLY A 575 30.07 -2.08 22.23
CA GLY A 575 28.82 -2.25 21.49
C GLY A 575 27.61 -1.55 22.09
N GLN A 576 27.82 -0.68 23.09
CA GLN A 576 26.76 0.19 23.61
C GLN A 576 26.55 1.38 22.68
N ILE A 577 25.29 1.82 22.55
CA ILE A 577 24.96 3.01 21.76
C ILE A 577 24.73 4.23 22.67
N TYR A 578 25.08 5.41 22.16
CA TYR A 578 24.84 6.68 22.83
C TYR A 578 24.45 7.75 21.80
N ASP A 579 23.65 8.70 22.25
CA ASP A 579 23.19 9.82 21.43
C ASP A 579 24.21 10.96 21.46
N ALA A 580 24.41 11.63 20.32
CA ALA A 580 25.29 12.78 20.21
C ALA A 580 24.73 13.82 19.22
N TRP A 581 24.99 15.09 19.49
CA TRP A 581 24.75 16.18 18.55
C TRP A 581 25.98 16.37 17.68
N GLU A 582 25.81 16.22 16.37
CA GLU A 582 26.84 16.50 15.37
C GLU A 582 26.55 17.85 14.71
N GLN A 583 27.56 18.71 14.62
CA GLN A 583 27.45 19.96 13.88
C GLN A 583 27.41 19.67 12.38
N VAL A 584 26.46 20.27 11.68
CA VAL A 584 26.20 20.06 10.27
C VAL A 584 25.98 21.37 9.53
N THR A 585 26.63 21.49 8.38
CA THR A 585 26.43 22.54 7.40
C THR A 585 26.15 21.90 6.04
N SER A 586 25.65 22.67 5.07
CA SER A 586 25.35 22.16 3.73
C SER A 586 26.54 21.48 3.04
N ASN A 587 27.78 21.88 3.38
CA ASN A 587 29.01 21.37 2.78
C ASN A 587 29.50 20.05 3.37
N VAL A 588 29.08 19.70 4.59
CA VAL A 588 29.57 18.48 5.29
C VAL A 588 28.58 17.31 5.22
N ILE A 589 27.37 17.55 4.73
CA ILE A 589 26.37 16.50 4.49
C ILE A 589 26.41 16.12 3.01
N GLN A 590 26.80 14.89 2.71
CA GLN A 590 26.96 14.40 1.34
C GLN A 590 26.32 13.03 1.15
N THR A 591 25.61 12.84 0.04
CA THR A 591 25.23 11.51 -0.42
C THR A 591 26.46 10.76 -0.96
N PRO A 592 26.46 9.42 -1.01
CA PRO A 592 27.53 8.67 -1.66
C PRO A 592 27.84 9.19 -3.07
N LEU A 593 26.80 9.44 -3.89
CA LEU A 593 26.98 9.96 -5.24
C LEU A 593 27.71 11.33 -5.25
N GLU A 594 27.36 12.23 -4.34
CA GLU A 594 28.04 13.53 -4.20
C GLU A 594 29.49 13.38 -3.74
N VAL A 595 29.78 12.49 -2.79
CA VAL A 595 31.15 12.21 -2.34
C VAL A 595 32.03 11.77 -3.51
N PHE A 596 31.57 10.79 -4.29
CA PHE A 596 32.37 10.28 -5.41
C PHE A 596 32.48 11.28 -6.57
N LYS A 597 31.43 12.07 -6.85
CA LYS A 597 31.52 13.19 -7.82
C LYS A 597 32.52 14.25 -7.37
N SER A 598 32.55 14.58 -6.07
CA SER A 598 33.55 15.50 -5.52
C SER A 598 34.97 14.98 -5.68
N LEU A 599 35.20 13.69 -5.44
CA LEU A 599 36.52 13.07 -5.63
C LEU A 599 36.95 13.07 -7.11
N GLU A 600 36.02 12.81 -8.04
CA GLU A 600 36.28 12.91 -9.47
C GLU A 600 36.66 14.36 -9.86
N ALA A 601 35.92 15.36 -9.36
CA ALA A 601 36.22 16.77 -9.56
C ALA A 601 37.57 17.20 -8.95
N ASP A 602 37.98 16.58 -7.83
CA ASP A 602 39.29 16.78 -7.21
C ASP A 602 40.45 16.17 -8.04
N GLY A 603 40.15 15.48 -9.14
CA GLY A 603 41.14 14.91 -10.06
C GLY A 603 41.52 13.45 -9.77
N TYR A 604 40.78 12.76 -8.90
CA TYR A 604 40.93 11.31 -8.75
C TYR A 604 40.28 10.60 -9.94
N PRO A 605 40.95 9.61 -10.56
CA PRO A 605 40.40 8.87 -11.70
C PRO A 605 39.39 7.81 -11.23
N ILE A 606 38.35 8.22 -10.53
CA ILE A 606 37.35 7.34 -9.89
C ILE A 606 35.97 7.52 -10.51
N LYS A 607 35.31 6.39 -10.81
CA LYS A 607 33.90 6.35 -11.19
C LYS A 607 33.10 5.59 -10.15
N TYR A 608 31.86 6.01 -9.95
CA TYR A 608 30.95 5.42 -8.98
C TYR A 608 29.80 4.68 -9.64
N ALA A 609 29.52 3.47 -9.16
CA ALA A 609 28.38 2.67 -9.53
C ALA A 609 27.65 2.16 -8.27
N ARG A 610 26.33 2.35 -8.21
CA ARG A 610 25.48 1.79 -7.17
C ARG A 610 24.77 0.55 -7.71
N VAL A 611 24.97 -0.60 -7.06
CA VAL A 611 24.35 -1.89 -7.41
C VAL A 611 23.70 -2.46 -6.13
N PRO A 612 22.47 -2.05 -5.78
CA PRO A 612 21.87 -2.40 -4.49
C PRO A 612 21.54 -3.90 -4.44
N ILE A 613 22.33 -4.68 -3.71
CA ILE A 613 22.11 -6.12 -3.50
C ILE A 613 21.47 -6.33 -2.13
N THR A 614 20.46 -7.21 -2.10
CA THR A 614 19.80 -7.59 -0.85
C THR A 614 20.69 -8.43 0.05
N ASP A 615 20.91 -7.93 1.25
CA ASP A 615 21.70 -8.64 2.26
C ASP A 615 21.08 -10.00 2.63
N GLY A 616 21.95 -11.00 2.80
CA GLY A 616 21.56 -12.38 3.10
C GLY A 616 20.80 -13.11 1.98
N LYS A 617 20.78 -12.58 0.75
CA LYS A 617 20.18 -13.24 -0.42
C LYS A 617 21.13 -13.28 -1.62
N ALA A 618 20.85 -14.18 -2.56
CA ALA A 618 21.54 -14.20 -3.83
C ALA A 618 21.24 -12.93 -4.65
N PRO A 619 22.22 -12.38 -5.40
CA PRO A 619 21.96 -11.30 -6.36
C PRO A 619 20.94 -11.73 -7.41
N LYS A 620 20.14 -10.78 -7.91
CA LYS A 620 19.21 -11.01 -9.02
C LYS A 620 19.98 -11.12 -10.34
N SER A 621 19.38 -11.73 -11.36
CA SER A 621 19.98 -11.78 -12.72
C SER A 621 20.34 -10.39 -13.24
N SER A 622 19.48 -9.40 -13.03
CA SER A 622 19.75 -7.99 -13.38
C SER A 622 20.98 -7.40 -12.69
N ASP A 623 21.30 -7.85 -11.48
CA ASP A 623 22.46 -7.38 -10.72
C ASP A 623 23.74 -7.95 -11.36
N PHE A 624 23.71 -9.21 -11.80
CA PHE A 624 24.80 -9.81 -12.58
C PHE A 624 25.00 -9.08 -13.90
N ASP A 625 23.93 -8.82 -14.64
CA ASP A 625 24.00 -8.10 -15.92
C ASP A 625 24.60 -6.70 -15.75
N THR A 626 24.16 -5.97 -14.73
CA THR A 626 24.67 -4.63 -14.41
C THR A 626 26.15 -4.66 -14.04
N MET A 627 26.57 -5.60 -13.17
CA MET A 627 27.97 -5.74 -12.79
C MET A 627 28.84 -6.15 -13.98
N ALA A 628 28.39 -7.13 -14.77
CA ALA A 628 29.11 -7.60 -15.95
C ALA A 628 29.29 -6.48 -16.98
N PHE A 629 28.23 -5.72 -17.26
CA PHE A 629 28.27 -4.57 -18.16
C PHE A 629 29.25 -3.50 -17.67
N ASN A 630 29.17 -3.13 -16.39
CA ASN A 630 30.06 -2.13 -15.78
C ASN A 630 31.54 -2.55 -15.87
N ILE A 631 31.83 -3.82 -15.61
CA ILE A 631 33.19 -4.38 -15.65
C ILE A 631 33.69 -4.48 -17.10
N ALA A 632 32.87 -4.99 -18.02
CA ALA A 632 33.24 -5.17 -19.42
C ALA A 632 33.45 -3.83 -20.16
N SER A 633 32.74 -2.79 -19.74
CA SER A 633 32.86 -1.44 -20.30
C SER A 633 34.05 -0.64 -19.73
N ALA A 634 34.71 -1.16 -18.69
CA ALA A 634 35.84 -0.48 -18.06
C ALA A 634 37.14 -0.67 -18.87
N THR A 635 38.05 0.30 -18.77
CA THR A 635 39.36 0.20 -19.44
C THR A 635 40.21 -0.92 -18.85
N LYS A 636 41.13 -1.50 -19.64
CA LYS A 636 41.95 -2.67 -19.26
C LYS A 636 42.73 -2.53 -17.93
N ASN A 637 43.10 -1.31 -17.55
CA ASN A 637 43.86 -1.05 -16.32
C ASN A 637 42.98 -0.64 -15.12
N THR A 638 41.65 -0.67 -15.24
CA THR A 638 40.75 -0.25 -14.16
C THR A 638 40.83 -1.18 -12.96
N ALA A 639 40.97 -0.61 -11.76
CA ALA A 639 40.78 -1.32 -10.49
C ALA A 639 39.31 -1.30 -10.07
N PHE A 640 38.82 -2.42 -9.56
CA PHE A 640 37.44 -2.57 -9.10
C PHE A 640 37.41 -2.65 -7.59
N VAL A 641 36.69 -1.72 -6.94
CA VAL A 641 36.52 -1.72 -5.49
C VAL A 641 35.05 -1.99 -5.18
N PHE A 642 34.76 -2.96 -4.33
CA PHE A 642 33.39 -3.31 -3.92
C PHE A 642 33.20 -3.02 -2.43
N ASN A 643 32.16 -2.25 -2.09
CA ASN A 643 31.81 -1.96 -0.70
C ASN A 643 30.40 -2.42 -0.31
N CYS A 644 30.27 -2.90 0.93
CA CYS A 644 29.01 -3.27 1.58
C CYS A 644 29.03 -2.89 3.07
N GLN A 645 28.01 -3.32 3.83
CA GLN A 645 27.92 -3.05 5.28
C GLN A 645 29.07 -3.72 6.04
N GLY A 646 29.66 -3.00 7.01
CA GLY A 646 30.79 -3.49 7.81
C GLY A 646 30.44 -4.29 9.06
N GLN A 647 29.15 -4.39 9.43
CA GLN A 647 28.75 -5.04 10.67
C GLN A 647 28.82 -6.56 10.58
N ASN A 648 29.55 -7.14 11.52
CA ASN A 648 29.68 -8.57 11.69
C ASN A 648 28.35 -9.10 12.29
N ASN A 649 27.48 -9.70 11.47
CA ASN A 649 26.18 -10.27 11.88
C ASN A 649 26.25 -11.26 13.06
N HIS A 650 27.45 -11.72 13.45
CA HIS A 650 27.67 -12.59 14.60
C HIS A 650 27.54 -11.91 15.97
N ARG A 651 27.80 -10.60 16.13
CA ARG A 651 27.70 -9.94 17.46
C ARG A 651 26.26 -9.88 17.99
N TYR A 652 25.27 -9.75 17.12
CA TYR A 652 23.85 -9.58 17.50
C TYR A 652 23.00 -10.86 17.43
N ARG A 653 23.58 -12.02 17.05
CA ARG A 653 22.86 -13.30 17.08
C ARG A 653 22.69 -13.87 18.50
N HIS A 654 23.43 -13.36 19.49
CA HIS A 654 23.45 -13.88 20.86
C HIS A 654 22.56 -13.12 21.86
N SER A 655 21.79 -12.12 21.41
CA SER A 655 20.82 -11.40 22.25
C SER A 655 19.37 -11.89 22.06
N LEU A 656 19.20 -13.21 21.88
CA LEU A 656 17.93 -13.89 22.12
C LEU A 656 18.10 -14.64 23.45
N PRO A 657 17.22 -14.45 24.45
CA PRO A 657 17.18 -15.40 25.55
C PRO A 657 16.85 -16.76 24.94
N CYS A 658 17.67 -17.77 25.20
CA CYS A 658 17.20 -19.15 25.15
C CYS A 658 15.99 -19.22 26.08
N GLU A 659 14.78 -19.28 25.53
CA GLU A 659 13.65 -19.86 26.23
C GLU A 659 14.05 -21.32 26.48
N THR A 660 14.58 -21.56 27.67
CA THR A 660 14.69 -22.91 28.22
C THR A 660 13.27 -23.44 28.32
N SER A 661 12.96 -24.38 27.45
CA SER A 661 11.84 -25.31 27.57
C SER A 661 11.82 -25.92 28.97
N ASN A 662 10.76 -25.63 29.72
CA ASN A 662 10.17 -26.47 30.75
C ASN A 662 8.65 -26.29 30.71
#